data_AF-B7LRE6-F1
#
_entry.id   AF-B7LRE6-F1
#
_cell.length_a   1.000
_cell.length_b   1.000
_cell.length_c   1.000
_cell.angle_alpha   90.00
_cell.angle_beta   90.00
_cell.angle_gamma   90.00
#
_symmetry.space_group_name_H-M   'P 1'
#
loop_
_entity.id
_entity.type
_entity.pdbx_description
1 polymer ?
#
loop_
_entity_poly.entity_id
_entity_poly.type
_entity_poly.pdbx_seq_one_letter_code
_entity_poly.pdbx_strand_id
1 'polypeptide(L)'
;MKLTPTPLARWLAWVLVGTQLLTPAALAQAMLPEITRSGADSSVDKTDQPEAEWLASRASSLGSLLQEGNISDFAKNQIQALPQTIANDGITSGIKHWLPEAQFRGGITLEDASKYRSAEADLLIPLYQSTSSILFGQLGLRDHDNNSFNGRFFVNTGIGWRQDVGDWLLGINSFLDADVRYDHLRGSLGVELFRDSMSLAGNWYFPLSDWKASKVQPLHDERPATGIDVRLKGALPSLPWFGAELAFEQYFGDKVDILGNDSLTRDPAAFTGAITWKPVPLVEIKAGYKDAGSSGSQTEAGLNLNYTFGVPLRAQLDPSQVRPASNTTNRTAFVDRNYNIVMEYREQASRIRVYASPVNGQSGDTVTLSATINSRYPVERIEWTGDAELIGGLQQQGNVNSGLRLPDLSLDVTENKEYSLYLKVTDSRGNSVTSERIPVTVSINPESFTPYLNVLHDEVRREEGKFVIPSPTVNDDNGSIIEWHYVRVRSKDEWKSLKPENVEYSTHSPGLSFKSLGGEERDGQWIEKVQLVVKDPTARMTLAAMELNISATGPGGTHPVNGTIRMTPVMNLTDKVSSVQILFTAGTEELNGSTNAPVVGSTLQAKTTCDTDKDCSSLFRYQWEISPDGNRWYDVPGATGQSWLMPAVMDGHSLQNKQVRVRVVSENVPTH
;
A
#
# COMPACT_ATOMS: atom_id res chain seq x y z
N MET A 1 26.66 17.51 16.18
CA MET A 1 26.72 16.04 16.14
C MET A 1 27.98 15.68 15.35
N LYS A 2 29.05 15.23 16.02
CA LYS A 2 30.35 14.92 15.38
C LYS A 2 30.18 13.65 14.56
N LEU A 3 30.20 13.77 13.23
CA LEU A 3 30.12 12.66 12.28
C LEU A 3 31.51 12.04 12.15
N THR A 4 31.65 10.78 12.57
CA THR A 4 32.85 9.97 12.41
C THR A 4 32.93 9.42 10.98
N PRO A 5 34.10 9.49 10.29
CA PRO A 5 34.27 8.85 8.99
C PRO A 5 34.23 7.32 9.12
N THR A 6 33.62 6.66 8.14
CA THR A 6 33.39 5.21 8.18
C THR A 6 34.69 4.41 7.99
N PRO A 7 34.81 3.21 8.60
CA PRO A 7 36.03 2.38 8.54
C PRO A 7 36.46 1.95 7.12
N LEU A 8 35.55 2.01 6.14
CA LEU A 8 35.82 1.64 4.74
C LEU A 8 36.65 2.70 3.99
N ALA A 9 36.41 4.00 4.25
CA ALA A 9 37.18 5.10 3.70
C ALA A 9 38.63 5.09 4.20
N ARG A 10 38.81 4.68 5.47
CA ARG A 10 40.13 4.47 6.08
C ARG A 10 40.89 3.37 5.35
N TRP A 11 40.27 2.23 5.09
CA TRP A 11 40.91 1.09 4.41
C TRP A 11 41.27 1.40 2.94
N LEU A 12 40.41 2.08 2.19
CA LEU A 12 40.68 2.44 0.80
C LEU A 12 41.87 3.40 0.66
N ALA A 13 41.99 4.41 1.52
CA ALA A 13 43.15 5.30 1.54
C ALA A 13 44.47 4.55 1.82
N TRP A 14 44.46 3.58 2.74
CA TRP A 14 45.59 2.70 3.03
C TRP A 14 45.95 1.78 1.86
N VAL A 15 44.95 1.20 1.20
CA VAL A 15 45.16 0.34 0.03
C VAL A 15 45.69 1.14 -1.15
N LEU A 16 45.23 2.37 -1.38
CA LEU A 16 45.66 3.22 -2.49
C LEU A 16 47.10 3.72 -2.32
N VAL A 17 47.49 4.09 -1.10
CA VAL A 17 48.89 4.44 -0.77
C VAL A 17 49.77 3.18 -0.77
N GLY A 18 49.29 2.05 -0.24
CA GLY A 18 50.06 0.82 -0.14
C GLY A 18 50.25 0.06 -1.47
N THR A 19 49.27 0.05 -2.36
CA THR A 19 49.35 -0.67 -3.65
C THR A 19 50.22 0.05 -4.68
N GLN A 20 50.36 1.38 -4.59
CA GLN A 20 51.24 2.15 -5.48
C GLN A 20 52.72 2.12 -5.06
N LEU A 21 53.02 1.77 -3.80
CA LEU A 21 54.41 1.59 -3.33
C LEU A 21 55.01 0.23 -3.70
N LEU A 22 54.18 -0.80 -3.96
CA LEU A 22 54.62 -2.15 -4.30
C LEU A 22 54.64 -2.45 -5.81
N THR A 23 54.03 -1.61 -6.64
CA THR A 23 53.91 -1.79 -8.09
C THR A 23 55.02 -1.20 -8.98
N PRO A 24 56.01 -0.38 -8.53
CA PRO A 24 57.03 0.15 -9.45
C PRO A 24 57.88 -0.93 -10.12
N ALA A 25 58.16 -2.04 -9.40
CA ALA A 25 58.99 -3.12 -9.93
C ALA A 25 58.27 -3.94 -11.02
N ALA A 26 56.95 -4.12 -10.92
CA ALA A 26 56.18 -4.97 -11.84
C ALA A 26 55.83 -4.25 -13.15
N LEU A 27 55.59 -2.93 -13.12
CA LEU A 27 55.28 -2.14 -14.32
C LEU A 27 56.54 -1.76 -15.11
N ALA A 28 57.70 -1.59 -14.46
CA ALA A 28 58.97 -1.37 -15.13
C ALA A 28 59.39 -2.57 -16.00
N GLN A 29 59.02 -3.81 -15.61
CA GLN A 29 59.28 -5.03 -16.38
C GLN A 29 58.31 -5.23 -17.55
N ALA A 30 57.13 -4.61 -17.53
CA ALA A 30 56.11 -4.79 -18.57
C ALA A 30 56.20 -3.77 -19.72
N MET A 31 56.93 -2.66 -19.56
CA MET A 31 56.93 -1.53 -20.52
C MET A 31 58.27 -1.27 -21.25
N LEU A 32 59.27 -2.15 -21.12
CA LEU A 32 60.53 -2.04 -21.88
C LEU A 32 60.59 -3.13 -22.97
N PRO A 33 60.60 -2.78 -24.28
CA PRO A 33 60.90 -3.75 -25.33
C PRO A 33 62.40 -4.07 -25.32
N GLU A 34 62.70 -5.29 -24.87
CA GLU A 34 63.79 -6.18 -25.30
C GLU A 34 65.12 -5.55 -25.75
N ILE A 35 66.02 -5.28 -24.79
CA ILE A 35 67.47 -5.24 -25.05
C ILE A 35 68.22 -6.01 -23.95
N THR A 36 68.94 -7.05 -24.41
CA THR A 36 70.00 -7.85 -23.78
C THR A 36 69.65 -8.92 -22.73
N ARG A 37 69.58 -10.15 -23.23
CA ARG A 37 69.95 -11.41 -22.55
C ARG A 37 71.42 -11.40 -22.10
N SER A 38 71.68 -11.68 -20.83
CA SER A 38 72.72 -12.63 -20.37
C SER A 38 72.48 -12.97 -18.90
N GLY A 39 72.46 -14.26 -18.57
CA GLY A 39 72.10 -14.74 -17.24
C GLY A 39 73.13 -14.44 -16.15
N ALA A 40 72.65 -14.42 -14.91
CA ALA A 40 73.38 -14.83 -13.72
C ALA A 40 72.36 -15.12 -12.60
N ASP A 41 72.56 -16.26 -11.97
CA ASP A 41 71.96 -16.72 -10.73
C ASP A 41 72.42 -15.85 -9.55
N SER A 42 71.52 -15.38 -8.70
CA SER A 42 71.86 -14.93 -7.33
C SER A 42 70.61 -14.64 -6.48
N SER A 43 70.47 -15.42 -5.42
CA SER A 43 69.95 -15.09 -4.09
C SER A 43 69.40 -13.66 -3.90
N VAL A 44 68.12 -13.58 -3.52
CA VAL A 44 67.48 -12.36 -3.01
C VAL A 44 68.14 -11.98 -1.69
N ASP A 45 69.06 -11.02 -1.77
CA ASP A 45 69.61 -10.32 -0.62
C ASP A 45 68.55 -9.36 -0.07
N LYS A 46 68.29 -9.44 1.24
CA LYS A 46 67.36 -8.53 1.93
C LYS A 46 68.06 -7.18 2.03
N THR A 47 67.77 -6.29 1.08
CA THR A 47 68.18 -4.90 1.17
C THR A 47 67.33 -4.20 2.22
N ASP A 48 67.95 -3.82 3.34
CA ASP A 48 67.41 -2.83 4.28
C ASP A 48 67.07 -1.55 3.49
N GLN A 49 65.78 -1.29 3.27
CA GLN A 49 65.29 -0.05 2.66
C GLN A 49 64.66 0.86 3.74
N PRO A 50 65.46 1.66 4.45
CA PRO A 50 64.97 2.61 5.47
C PRO A 50 63.99 3.66 4.89
N GLU A 51 63.97 3.83 3.57
CA GLU A 51 63.05 4.69 2.81
C GLU A 51 61.60 4.19 2.88
N ALA A 52 61.38 2.87 2.81
CA ALA A 52 60.06 2.26 2.85
C ALA A 52 59.44 2.31 4.26
N GLU A 53 60.26 2.17 5.30
CA GLU A 53 59.83 2.29 6.71
C GLU A 53 59.53 3.74 7.13
N TRP A 54 60.29 4.72 6.61
CA TRP A 54 59.98 6.14 6.83
C TRP A 54 58.68 6.57 6.13
N LEU A 55 58.47 6.13 4.87
CA LEU A 55 57.23 6.37 4.14
C LEU A 55 56.02 5.68 4.81
N ALA A 56 56.18 4.44 5.28
CA ALA A 56 55.14 3.72 6.02
C ALA A 56 54.81 4.39 7.38
N SER A 57 55.81 4.90 8.09
CA SER A 57 55.63 5.62 9.37
C SER A 57 55.08 7.03 9.22
N ARG A 58 55.29 7.69 8.06
CA ARG A 58 54.65 8.99 7.76
C ARG A 58 53.25 8.84 7.20
N ALA A 59 53.00 7.84 6.36
CA ALA A 59 51.64 7.42 5.99
C ALA A 59 50.79 7.09 7.22
N SER A 60 51.39 6.50 8.28
CA SER A 60 50.72 6.29 9.56
C SER A 60 50.53 7.55 10.40
N SER A 61 51.46 8.51 10.37
CA SER A 61 51.29 9.82 11.03
C SER A 61 50.23 10.71 10.36
N LEU A 62 50.11 10.66 9.03
CA LEU A 62 49.00 11.25 8.29
C LEU A 62 47.69 10.48 8.54
N GLY A 63 47.79 9.15 8.71
CA GLY A 63 46.71 8.27 9.13
C GLY A 63 46.14 8.58 10.51
N SER A 64 46.95 9.04 11.47
CA SER A 64 46.46 9.56 12.76
C SER A 64 45.84 10.96 12.64
N LEU A 65 46.34 11.81 11.74
CA LEU A 65 45.75 13.13 11.47
C LEU A 65 44.36 13.03 10.80
N LEU A 66 44.18 12.07 9.91
CA LEU A 66 42.90 11.76 9.26
C LEU A 66 41.89 11.12 10.22
N GLN A 67 42.33 10.58 11.36
CA GLN A 67 41.45 10.01 12.39
C GLN A 67 40.75 11.05 13.26
N GLU A 68 41.35 12.23 13.45
CA GLU A 68 40.83 13.24 14.38
C GLU A 68 39.83 14.20 13.73
N GLY A 69 39.62 14.12 12.41
CA GLY A 69 38.52 14.81 11.72
C GLY A 69 38.56 16.34 11.79
N ASN A 70 39.71 16.93 12.10
CA ASN A 70 39.84 18.38 12.36
C ASN A 70 40.93 19.06 11.52
N ILE A 71 40.99 18.72 10.23
CA ILE A 71 41.97 19.26 9.29
C ILE A 71 41.75 20.76 9.01
N SER A 72 40.53 21.30 9.19
CA SER A 72 40.28 22.74 9.05
C SER A 72 40.93 23.57 10.18
N ASP A 73 40.99 23.03 11.40
CA ASP A 73 41.67 23.67 12.53
C ASP A 73 43.18 23.49 12.41
N PHE A 74 43.66 22.38 11.83
CA PHE A 74 45.07 22.24 11.45
C PHE A 74 45.45 23.21 10.33
N ALA A 75 44.68 23.34 9.24
CA ALA A 75 44.96 24.30 8.18
C ALA A 75 44.88 25.75 8.68
N LYS A 76 43.86 26.11 9.48
CA LYS A 76 43.77 27.44 10.11
C LYS A 76 44.90 27.68 11.11
N ASN A 77 45.25 26.72 11.97
CA ASN A 77 46.33 26.88 12.93
C ASN A 77 47.71 26.78 12.27
N GLN A 78 47.89 26.09 11.15
CA GLN A 78 49.15 26.00 10.40
C GLN A 78 49.36 27.23 9.51
N ILE A 79 48.29 27.81 8.96
CA ILE A 79 48.31 29.09 8.22
C ILE A 79 48.52 30.27 9.18
N GLN A 80 47.90 30.24 10.38
CA GLN A 80 48.16 31.22 11.45
C GLN A 80 49.49 30.98 12.17
N ALA A 81 49.96 29.72 12.22
CA ALA A 81 51.30 29.32 12.64
C ALA A 81 52.32 29.32 11.48
N LEU A 82 52.15 30.25 10.52
CA LEU A 82 53.25 30.74 9.68
C LEU A 82 53.92 32.02 10.27
N PRO A 83 54.48 32.03 11.51
CA PRO A 83 55.36 33.10 11.95
C PRO A 83 56.79 32.80 11.49
N GLN A 84 57.35 33.62 10.59
CA GLN A 84 58.79 33.90 10.29
C GLN A 84 59.83 32.74 10.28
N THR A 85 59.44 31.47 10.46
CA THR A 85 60.33 30.33 10.80
C THR A 85 60.43 29.29 9.69
N ILE A 86 59.90 29.58 8.49
CA ILE A 86 60.34 28.92 7.25
C ILE A 86 61.82 29.27 6.93
N ALA A 87 62.44 30.18 7.69
CA ALA A 87 63.75 30.73 7.42
C ALA A 87 64.97 30.04 8.07
N ASN A 88 64.88 29.08 9.00
CA ASN A 88 66.11 28.52 9.62
C ASN A 88 66.09 26.97 9.81
N ASP A 89 66.95 26.31 9.03
CA ASP A 89 67.70 25.06 9.21
C ASP A 89 67.05 23.71 9.61
N GLY A 90 65.83 23.66 10.16
CA GLY A 90 65.23 22.40 10.64
C GLY A 90 64.54 21.56 9.56
N ILE A 91 63.74 22.20 8.70
CA ILE A 91 62.92 21.52 7.67
C ILE A 91 63.73 21.28 6.38
N THR A 92 64.62 22.20 6.06
CA THR A 92 65.52 22.14 4.90
C THR A 92 66.64 21.11 5.04
N SER A 93 67.01 20.67 6.23
CA SER A 93 68.08 19.66 6.39
C SER A 93 67.55 18.23 6.29
N GLY A 94 66.36 17.99 6.85
CA GLY A 94 65.73 16.67 6.90
C GLY A 94 64.98 16.25 5.63
N ILE A 95 64.57 17.17 4.74
CA ILE A 95 63.90 16.82 3.46
C ILE A 95 64.90 16.88 2.30
N LYS A 96 65.82 17.84 2.31
CA LYS A 96 66.84 18.03 1.25
C LYS A 96 67.83 16.87 1.14
N HIS A 97 68.01 16.08 2.20
CA HIS A 97 68.85 14.88 2.18
C HIS A 97 68.14 13.66 1.56
N TRP A 98 66.81 13.63 1.52
CA TRP A 98 66.01 12.45 1.13
C TRP A 98 65.27 12.66 -0.20
N LEU A 99 64.99 13.92 -0.57
CA LEU A 99 64.27 14.31 -1.78
C LEU A 99 64.89 15.59 -2.41
N PRO A 100 66.17 15.54 -2.83
CA PRO A 100 66.93 16.73 -3.24
C PRO A 100 66.36 17.47 -4.47
N GLU A 101 65.47 16.84 -5.25
CA GLU A 101 64.93 17.36 -6.51
C GLU A 101 63.39 17.45 -6.53
N ALA A 102 62.74 17.30 -5.38
CA ALA A 102 61.29 17.46 -5.29
C ALA A 102 60.84 18.90 -5.58
N GLN A 103 59.61 19.05 -6.05
CA GLN A 103 58.93 20.34 -6.18
C GLN A 103 57.72 20.42 -5.27
N PHE A 104 57.55 21.55 -4.59
CA PHE A 104 56.38 21.85 -3.78
C PHE A 104 55.67 23.08 -4.35
N ARG A 105 54.33 23.02 -4.43
CA ARG A 105 53.47 24.16 -4.76
C ARG A 105 52.40 24.30 -3.70
N GLY A 106 52.38 25.43 -3.00
CA GLY A 106 51.28 25.80 -2.10
C GLY A 106 50.52 27.00 -2.65
N GLY A 107 49.20 26.94 -2.71
CA GLY A 107 48.39 27.98 -3.37
C GLY A 107 47.13 28.34 -2.60
N ILE A 108 46.65 29.56 -2.78
CA ILE A 108 45.31 30.00 -2.37
C ILE A 108 44.62 30.59 -3.60
N THR A 109 43.37 30.20 -3.83
CA THR A 109 42.51 30.74 -4.88
C THR A 109 41.35 31.52 -4.25
N LEU A 110 41.09 32.70 -4.81
CA LEU A 110 39.97 33.57 -4.48
C LEU A 110 39.00 33.64 -5.66
N GLU A 111 37.72 33.67 -5.36
CA GLU A 111 36.63 33.94 -6.29
C GLU A 111 36.22 35.42 -6.20
N ASP A 112 35.88 36.02 -7.34
CA ASP A 112 35.53 37.45 -7.47
C ASP A 112 36.57 38.36 -6.79
N ALA A 113 37.85 37.97 -6.88
CA ALA A 113 39.02 38.62 -6.28
C ALA A 113 39.00 38.83 -4.75
N SER A 114 38.01 38.31 -4.02
CA SER A 114 37.81 38.66 -2.60
C SER A 114 37.32 37.51 -1.72
N LYS A 115 36.59 36.54 -2.27
CA LYS A 115 36.04 35.42 -1.51
C LYS A 115 37.03 34.26 -1.54
N TYR A 116 37.36 33.70 -0.38
CA TYR A 116 38.17 32.49 -0.33
C TYR A 116 37.42 31.33 -1.01
N ARG A 117 38.07 30.67 -1.97
CA ARG A 117 37.51 29.54 -2.70
C ARG A 117 38.19 28.23 -2.32
N SER A 118 39.52 28.22 -2.36
CA SER A 118 40.30 27.03 -2.03
C SER A 118 41.73 27.31 -1.58
N ALA A 119 42.30 26.35 -0.87
CA ALA A 119 43.72 26.25 -0.57
C ALA A 119 44.24 24.91 -1.09
N GLU A 120 45.42 24.94 -1.70
CA GLU A 120 46.02 23.76 -2.32
C GLU A 120 47.50 23.57 -1.91
N ALA A 121 47.92 22.31 -1.87
CA ALA A 121 49.30 21.91 -1.64
C ALA A 121 49.62 20.68 -2.49
N ASP A 122 50.55 20.83 -3.43
CA ASP A 122 51.04 19.76 -4.30
C ASP A 122 52.53 19.50 -4.04
N LEU A 123 52.92 18.23 -4.13
CA LEU A 123 54.28 17.75 -4.02
C LEU A 123 54.58 16.80 -5.19
N LEU A 124 55.59 17.11 -5.98
CA LEU A 124 56.11 16.24 -7.04
C LEU A 124 57.46 15.67 -6.61
N ILE A 125 57.58 14.36 -6.70
CA ILE A 125 58.75 13.59 -6.26
C ILE A 125 59.33 12.84 -7.47
N PRO A 126 60.53 13.17 -7.93
CA PRO A 126 61.26 12.34 -8.87
C PRO A 126 61.58 10.98 -8.22
N LEU A 127 61.07 9.90 -8.79
CA LEU A 127 61.33 8.52 -8.35
C LEU A 127 62.53 7.93 -9.11
N TYR A 128 62.68 8.32 -10.37
CA TYR A 128 63.84 8.02 -11.20
C TYR A 128 64.04 9.16 -12.18
N GLN A 129 65.28 9.62 -12.36
CA GLN A 129 65.57 10.74 -13.25
C GLN A 129 66.86 10.48 -14.04
N SER A 130 66.80 10.73 -15.34
CA SER A 130 67.95 10.69 -16.24
C SER A 130 68.16 12.06 -16.90
N THR A 131 69.13 12.15 -17.82
CA THR A 131 69.36 13.37 -18.61
C THR A 131 68.27 13.63 -19.66
N SER A 132 67.38 12.67 -19.95
CA SER A 132 66.34 12.76 -20.98
C SER A 132 64.96 12.23 -20.55
N SER A 133 64.80 11.77 -19.31
CA SER A 133 63.54 11.21 -18.82
C SER A 133 63.36 11.33 -17.31
N ILE A 134 62.13 11.22 -16.85
CA ILE A 134 61.76 11.22 -15.44
C ILE A 134 60.55 10.32 -15.19
N LEU A 135 60.64 9.46 -14.18
CA LEU A 135 59.51 8.85 -13.50
C LEU A 135 59.25 9.66 -12.23
N PHE A 136 58.03 10.10 -12.01
CA PHE A 136 57.68 10.89 -10.83
C PHE A 136 56.39 10.40 -10.19
N GLY A 137 56.30 10.56 -8.87
CA GLY A 137 55.08 10.51 -8.11
C GLY A 137 54.60 11.93 -7.80
N GLN A 138 53.30 12.14 -7.73
CA GLN A 138 52.71 13.43 -7.36
C GLN A 138 51.60 13.24 -6.34
N LEU A 139 51.59 14.07 -5.30
CA LEU A 139 50.59 14.12 -4.25
C LEU A 139 50.00 15.53 -4.19
N GLY A 140 48.69 15.65 -4.01
CA GLY A 140 47.98 16.91 -3.95
C GLY A 140 46.90 16.90 -2.88
N LEU A 141 46.73 18.01 -2.18
CA LEU A 141 45.70 18.24 -1.17
C LEU A 141 44.97 19.53 -1.51
N ARG A 142 43.64 19.52 -1.43
CA ARG A 142 42.80 20.69 -1.76
C ARG A 142 41.64 20.79 -0.80
N ASP A 143 41.52 21.94 -0.14
CA ASP A 143 40.39 22.26 0.72
C ASP A 143 39.57 23.39 0.12
N HIS A 144 38.24 23.23 0.12
CA HIS A 144 37.32 24.22 -0.43
C HIS A 144 36.44 24.81 0.67
N ASP A 145 35.97 26.03 0.45
CA ASP A 145 34.96 26.64 1.30
C ASP A 145 33.56 26.02 1.06
N ASN A 146 32.58 26.31 1.91
CA ASN A 146 31.25 25.66 1.79
C ASN A 146 30.52 26.02 0.49
N ASN A 147 30.82 27.16 -0.11
CA ASN A 147 30.18 27.65 -1.32
C ASN A 147 30.85 27.11 -2.60
N SER A 148 32.05 26.52 -2.47
CA SER A 148 32.82 25.94 -3.56
C SER A 148 32.97 24.44 -3.35
N PHE A 149 32.57 23.64 -4.32
CA PHE A 149 32.56 22.18 -4.26
C PHE A 149 31.91 21.65 -2.97
N ASN A 150 30.94 22.37 -2.39
CA ASN A 150 30.25 22.00 -1.16
C ASN A 150 31.21 21.72 0.03
N GLY A 151 32.31 22.48 0.14
CA GLY A 151 33.28 22.32 1.22
C GLY A 151 34.11 21.05 1.15
N ARG A 152 34.20 20.39 -0.02
CA ARG A 152 34.94 19.13 -0.21
C ARG A 152 36.44 19.27 0.06
N PHE A 153 37.01 18.19 0.59
CA PHE A 153 38.47 18.02 0.71
C PHE A 153 38.93 16.92 -0.24
N PHE A 154 39.74 17.30 -1.23
CA PHE A 154 40.26 16.37 -2.23
C PHE A 154 41.71 16.00 -1.94
N VAL A 155 42.01 14.72 -2.15
CA VAL A 155 43.36 14.17 -2.14
C VAL A 155 43.63 13.59 -3.52
N ASN A 156 44.72 14.00 -4.15
CA ASN A 156 45.14 13.54 -5.46
C ASN A 156 46.45 12.77 -5.31
N THR A 157 46.56 11.58 -5.90
CA THR A 157 47.82 10.83 -5.99
C THR A 157 48.01 10.34 -7.41
N GLY A 158 49.21 10.48 -7.96
CA GLY A 158 49.47 10.10 -9.33
C GLY A 158 50.90 9.71 -9.59
N ILE A 159 51.09 9.06 -10.72
CA ILE A 159 52.39 8.68 -11.26
C ILE A 159 52.47 9.14 -12.72
N GLY A 160 53.64 9.59 -13.14
CA GLY A 160 53.85 10.00 -14.51
C GLY A 160 55.26 9.69 -15.01
N TRP A 161 55.36 9.56 -16.33
CA TRP A 161 56.60 9.39 -17.05
C TRP A 161 56.71 10.47 -18.11
N ARG A 162 57.88 11.12 -18.19
CA ARG A 162 58.20 12.06 -19.27
C ARG A 162 59.51 11.72 -19.92
N GLN A 163 59.61 11.94 -21.23
CA GLN A 163 60.79 11.60 -22.04
C GLN A 163 60.99 12.59 -23.18
N ASP A 164 62.24 12.99 -23.39
CA ASP A 164 62.62 13.82 -24.53
C ASP A 164 62.55 13.01 -25.83
N VAL A 165 61.97 13.63 -26.86
CA VAL A 165 61.88 13.14 -28.24
C VAL A 165 62.19 14.31 -29.17
N GLY A 166 63.46 14.43 -29.56
CA GLY A 166 63.95 15.60 -30.29
C GLY A 166 63.83 16.86 -29.45
N ASP A 167 63.22 17.91 -29.99
CA ASP A 167 62.98 19.17 -29.28
C ASP A 167 61.78 19.14 -28.33
N TRP A 168 61.04 18.02 -28.29
CA TRP A 168 59.83 17.87 -27.48
C TRP A 168 60.11 17.04 -26.23
N LEU A 169 59.34 17.29 -25.18
CA LEU A 169 59.24 16.40 -24.03
C LEU A 169 57.81 15.87 -23.99
N LEU A 170 57.64 14.56 -24.14
CA LEU A 170 56.35 13.89 -24.11
C LEU A 170 56.11 13.28 -22.74
N GLY A 171 54.88 13.32 -22.27
CA GLY A 171 54.49 12.81 -20.96
C GLY A 171 53.21 11.97 -21.00
N ILE A 172 53.15 11.00 -20.11
CA ILE A 172 51.92 10.29 -19.75
C ILE A 172 51.79 10.28 -18.24
N ASN A 173 50.57 10.35 -17.74
CA ASN A 173 50.31 10.28 -16.31
C ASN A 173 48.98 9.58 -16.00
N SER A 174 48.89 9.06 -14.79
CA SER A 174 47.68 8.48 -14.23
C SER A 174 47.49 9.00 -12.81
N PHE A 175 46.26 9.40 -12.48
CA PHE A 175 45.90 9.86 -11.14
C PHE A 175 44.72 9.11 -10.59
N LEU A 176 44.72 9.04 -9.27
CA LEU A 176 43.58 8.72 -8.45
C LEU A 176 43.26 9.94 -7.57
N ASP A 177 42.02 10.39 -7.66
CA ASP A 177 41.50 11.47 -6.83
C ASP A 177 40.45 10.92 -5.87
N ALA A 178 40.54 11.35 -4.62
CA ALA A 178 39.62 10.97 -3.56
C ALA A 178 38.97 12.20 -2.95
N ASP A 179 37.65 12.19 -2.88
CA ASP A 179 36.89 13.06 -1.97
C ASP A 179 36.76 12.39 -0.62
N VAL A 180 37.44 12.96 0.37
CA VAL A 180 37.51 12.41 1.72
C VAL A 180 36.24 12.69 2.52
N ARG A 181 35.47 13.74 2.19
CA ARG A 181 34.30 14.14 2.97
C ARG A 181 33.05 13.34 2.60
N TYR A 182 32.88 13.07 1.31
CA TYR A 182 31.69 12.36 0.80
C TYR A 182 32.01 11.01 0.16
N ASP A 183 33.24 10.52 0.30
CA ASP A 183 33.66 9.16 -0.05
C ASP A 183 33.61 8.84 -1.56
N HIS A 184 33.99 9.79 -2.43
CA HIS A 184 34.03 9.56 -3.89
C HIS A 184 35.44 9.30 -4.40
N LEU A 185 35.55 8.46 -5.43
CA LEU A 185 36.81 8.15 -6.10
C LEU A 185 36.70 8.41 -7.60
N ARG A 186 37.70 9.08 -8.15
CA ARG A 186 37.84 9.36 -9.59
C ARG A 186 39.21 8.91 -10.07
N GLY A 187 39.25 8.34 -11.26
CA GLY A 187 40.49 8.04 -11.99
C GLY A 187 40.71 9.05 -13.10
N SER A 188 41.96 9.28 -13.48
CA SER A 188 42.26 9.98 -14.73
C SER A 188 43.50 9.47 -15.43
N LEU A 189 43.50 9.60 -16.75
CA LEU A 189 44.65 9.38 -17.61
C LEU A 189 44.97 10.68 -18.35
N GLY A 190 46.25 11.04 -18.41
CA GLY A 190 46.71 12.28 -19.02
C GLY A 190 47.85 12.05 -20.01
N VAL A 191 47.88 12.88 -21.04
CA VAL A 191 48.99 13.00 -22.00
C VAL A 191 49.50 14.44 -22.00
N GLU A 192 50.80 14.60 -22.13
CA GLU A 192 51.48 15.90 -22.05
C GLU A 192 52.46 16.06 -23.22
N LEU A 193 52.50 17.25 -23.80
CA LEU A 193 53.44 17.65 -24.84
C LEU A 193 54.05 18.99 -24.45
N PHE A 194 55.35 18.98 -24.19
CA PHE A 194 56.10 20.17 -23.83
C PHE A 194 57.06 20.56 -24.96
N ARG A 195 57.20 21.86 -25.14
CA ARG A 195 58.27 22.51 -25.90
C ARG A 195 58.80 23.67 -25.09
N ASP A 196 59.91 24.26 -25.51
CA ASP A 196 60.41 25.48 -24.89
C ASP A 196 59.31 26.54 -24.77
N SER A 197 59.06 26.98 -23.53
CA SER A 197 58.05 27.97 -23.15
C SER A 197 56.59 27.64 -23.50
N MET A 198 56.25 26.39 -23.83
CA MET A 198 54.87 25.97 -24.14
C MET A 198 54.57 24.54 -23.65
N SER A 199 53.38 24.30 -23.11
CA SER A 199 52.87 22.96 -22.80
C SER A 199 51.44 22.79 -23.32
N LEU A 200 51.14 21.59 -23.80
CA LEU A 200 49.80 21.12 -24.13
C LEU A 200 49.54 19.85 -23.34
N ALA A 201 48.43 19.80 -22.60
CA ALA A 201 48.00 18.62 -21.88
C ALA A 201 46.57 18.26 -22.25
N GLY A 202 46.27 16.96 -22.26
CA GLY A 202 44.93 16.43 -22.42
C GLY A 202 44.67 15.38 -21.37
N ASN A 203 43.54 15.48 -20.66
CA ASN A 203 43.20 14.56 -19.58
C ASN A 203 41.80 14.00 -19.76
N TRP A 204 41.63 12.72 -19.43
CA TRP A 204 40.33 12.04 -19.37
C TRP A 204 40.05 11.60 -17.95
N TYR A 205 38.87 11.94 -17.45
CA TYR A 205 38.38 11.69 -16.10
C TYR A 205 37.23 10.69 -16.13
N PHE A 206 37.25 9.71 -15.23
CA PHE A 206 36.18 8.72 -15.11
C PHE A 206 35.90 8.38 -13.64
N PRO A 207 34.63 8.13 -13.27
CA PRO A 207 34.27 7.73 -11.92
C PRO A 207 34.80 6.32 -11.60
N LEU A 208 35.36 6.17 -10.40
CA LEU A 208 35.69 4.87 -9.81
C LEU A 208 34.69 4.47 -8.72
N SER A 209 34.02 5.44 -8.11
CA SER A 209 32.90 5.21 -7.21
C SER A 209 31.56 5.38 -7.94
N ASP A 210 30.62 4.46 -7.71
CA ASP A 210 29.27 4.56 -8.25
C ASP A 210 28.42 5.63 -7.52
N TRP A 211 27.19 5.82 -7.99
CA TRP A 211 26.16 6.67 -7.40
C TRP A 211 25.94 6.39 -5.92
N LYS A 212 25.97 7.43 -5.10
CA LYS A 212 25.70 7.39 -3.67
C LYS A 212 24.71 8.48 -3.31
N ALA A 213 23.91 8.25 -2.26
CA ALA A 213 23.03 9.29 -1.75
C ALA A 213 23.83 10.55 -1.41
N SER A 214 23.48 11.67 -2.03
CA SER A 214 24.15 12.94 -1.80
C SER A 214 23.88 13.42 -0.37
N LYS A 215 24.93 13.85 0.32
CA LYS A 215 24.83 14.46 1.65
C LYS A 215 24.65 15.98 1.58
N VAL A 216 24.76 16.57 0.39
CA VAL A 216 24.73 18.03 0.16
C VAL A 216 23.53 18.44 -0.67
N GLN A 217 23.07 17.58 -1.59
CA GLN A 217 21.90 17.81 -2.43
C GLN A 217 20.74 16.89 -2.03
N PRO A 218 19.68 17.39 -1.37
CA PRO A 218 18.56 16.57 -0.91
C PRO A 218 17.89 15.81 -2.06
N LEU A 219 17.48 14.57 -1.80
CA LEU A 219 16.75 13.71 -2.75
C LEU A 219 17.51 13.41 -4.05
N HIS A 220 18.83 13.60 -4.06
CA HIS A 220 19.70 13.26 -5.18
C HIS A 220 20.72 12.19 -4.77
N ASP A 221 21.13 11.39 -5.75
CA ASP A 221 22.41 10.68 -5.69
C ASP A 221 23.48 11.53 -6.39
N GLU A 222 24.73 11.35 -6.01
CA GLU A 222 25.91 11.99 -6.62
C GLU A 222 27.00 10.96 -6.93
N ARG A 223 27.84 11.29 -7.91
CA ARG A 223 29.10 10.59 -8.24
C ARG A 223 30.04 11.54 -9.00
N PRO A 224 31.34 11.22 -9.16
CA PRO A 224 32.20 11.97 -10.07
C PRO A 224 31.67 11.93 -11.50
N ALA A 225 31.67 13.07 -12.18
CA ALA A 225 31.31 13.16 -13.58
C ALA A 225 32.44 12.60 -14.46
N THR A 226 32.07 11.95 -15.56
CA THR A 226 33.02 11.64 -16.63
C THR A 226 33.30 12.90 -17.43
N GLY A 227 34.55 13.15 -17.81
CA GLY A 227 34.88 14.35 -18.57
C GLY A 227 36.26 14.34 -19.19
N ILE A 228 36.54 15.35 -19.99
CA ILE A 228 37.83 15.61 -20.63
C ILE A 228 38.25 17.05 -20.40
N ASP A 229 39.55 17.30 -20.33
CA ASP A 229 40.09 18.65 -20.46
C ASP A 229 41.27 18.69 -21.45
N VAL A 230 41.47 19.86 -22.04
CA VAL A 230 42.62 20.20 -22.88
C VAL A 230 43.16 21.54 -22.40
N ARG A 231 44.45 21.62 -22.10
CA ARG A 231 45.11 22.80 -21.54
C ARG A 231 46.31 23.19 -22.36
N LEU A 232 46.37 24.44 -22.77
CA LEU A 232 47.51 25.05 -23.43
C LEU A 232 48.09 26.13 -22.51
N LYS A 233 49.36 26.00 -22.12
CA LYS A 233 50.09 27.04 -21.39
C LYS A 233 51.27 27.50 -22.18
N GLY A 234 51.61 28.78 -22.05
CA GLY A 234 52.85 29.30 -22.62
C GLY A 234 53.28 30.61 -22.01
N ALA A 235 54.56 30.90 -22.14
CA ALA A 235 55.17 32.18 -21.80
C ALA A 235 55.94 32.70 -23.00
N LEU A 236 56.06 34.02 -23.12
CA LEU A 236 56.91 34.60 -24.17
C LEU A 236 58.38 34.43 -23.76
N PRO A 237 59.28 33.91 -24.63
CA PRO A 237 60.69 33.77 -24.28
C PRO A 237 61.36 35.09 -23.89
N SER A 238 60.88 36.22 -24.44
CA SER A 238 61.34 37.57 -24.10
C SER A 238 60.75 38.11 -22.79
N LEU A 239 59.68 37.51 -22.27
CA LEU A 239 58.99 37.89 -21.03
C LEU A 239 58.68 36.64 -20.19
N PRO A 240 59.70 35.90 -19.70
CA PRO A 240 59.50 34.62 -19.01
C PRO A 240 58.74 34.74 -17.68
N TRP A 241 58.67 35.95 -17.12
CA TRP A 241 57.85 36.25 -15.94
C TRP A 241 56.35 36.38 -16.25
N PHE A 242 55.92 36.32 -17.51
CA PHE A 242 54.52 36.44 -17.89
C PHE A 242 54.07 35.26 -18.75
N GLY A 243 53.02 34.58 -18.30
CA GLY A 243 52.42 33.44 -18.97
C GLY A 243 50.94 33.60 -19.24
N ALA A 244 50.43 32.79 -20.16
CA ALA A 244 49.02 32.64 -20.47
C ALA A 244 48.63 31.15 -20.42
N GLU A 245 47.41 30.89 -20.00
CA GLU A 245 46.78 29.57 -19.96
C GLU A 245 45.42 29.66 -20.66
N LEU A 246 45.17 28.71 -21.56
CA LEU A 246 43.86 28.45 -22.13
C LEU A 246 43.48 27.02 -21.77
N ALA A 247 42.27 26.82 -21.25
CA ALA A 247 41.73 25.49 -21.00
C ALA A 247 40.34 25.35 -21.61
N PHE A 248 40.07 24.17 -22.14
CA PHE A 248 38.73 23.72 -22.50
C PHE A 248 38.42 22.45 -21.71
N GLU A 249 37.24 22.37 -21.12
CA GLU A 249 36.78 21.15 -20.44
C GLU A 249 35.33 20.85 -20.81
N GLN A 250 35.02 19.56 -20.87
CA GLN A 250 33.68 19.04 -21.16
C GLN A 250 33.41 17.89 -20.21
N TYR A 251 32.27 17.94 -19.53
CA TYR A 251 31.78 16.85 -18.69
C TYR A 251 30.46 16.32 -19.23
N PHE A 252 30.17 15.05 -18.93
CA PHE A 252 29.02 14.32 -19.46
C PHE A 252 28.09 13.89 -18.33
N GLY A 253 26.79 14.14 -18.50
CA GLY A 253 25.76 13.83 -17.52
C GLY A 253 24.56 14.77 -17.57
N ASP A 254 23.43 14.34 -16.99
CA ASP A 254 22.18 15.11 -17.03
C ASP A 254 22.20 16.33 -16.10
N LYS A 255 22.86 16.21 -14.94
CA LYS A 255 22.99 17.29 -13.94
C LYS A 255 24.43 17.32 -13.41
N VAL A 256 25.30 18.04 -14.09
CA VAL A 256 26.72 18.17 -13.74
C VAL A 256 26.99 19.56 -13.17
N ASP A 257 27.79 19.62 -12.10
CA ASP A 257 28.27 20.86 -11.47
C ASP A 257 29.72 21.18 -11.87
N ILE A 258 29.92 21.77 -13.04
CA ILE A 258 31.24 22.08 -13.61
C ILE A 258 31.97 23.22 -12.89
N LEU A 259 31.24 24.11 -12.21
CA LEU A 259 31.79 25.23 -11.47
C LEU A 259 31.98 24.92 -9.98
N GLY A 260 31.40 23.83 -9.48
CA GLY A 260 31.42 23.50 -8.07
C GLY A 260 30.62 24.52 -7.25
N ASN A 261 29.53 25.05 -7.77
CA ASN A 261 28.71 26.07 -7.11
C ASN A 261 27.22 25.74 -7.16
N ASP A 262 26.89 24.45 -7.31
CA ASP A 262 25.55 23.89 -7.43
C ASP A 262 24.79 24.29 -8.72
N SER A 263 25.49 24.83 -9.74
CA SER A 263 24.92 25.12 -11.06
C SER A 263 24.80 23.87 -11.94
N LEU A 264 23.77 23.07 -11.66
CA LEU A 264 23.53 21.81 -12.35
C LEU A 264 23.07 22.02 -13.80
N THR A 265 23.84 21.46 -14.74
CA THR A 265 23.60 21.60 -16.17
C THR A 265 23.85 20.29 -16.91
N ARG A 266 23.19 20.11 -18.05
CA ARG A 266 23.36 18.92 -18.89
C ARG A 266 24.58 19.08 -19.79
N ASP A 267 25.44 18.07 -19.79
CA ASP A 267 26.65 17.98 -20.62
C ASP A 267 27.41 19.32 -20.73
N PRO A 268 27.82 19.93 -19.60
CA PRO A 268 28.40 21.28 -19.63
C PRO A 268 29.82 21.29 -20.19
N ALA A 269 30.13 22.41 -20.84
CA ALA A 269 31.46 22.76 -21.32
C ALA A 269 31.93 24.06 -20.67
N ALA A 270 33.23 24.21 -20.45
CA ALA A 270 33.80 25.47 -19.99
C ALA A 270 35.08 25.83 -20.74
N PHE A 271 35.24 27.14 -20.98
CA PHE A 271 36.47 27.74 -21.48
C PHE A 271 37.08 28.62 -20.40
N THR A 272 38.36 28.43 -20.13
CA THR A 272 39.12 29.22 -19.16
C THR A 272 40.25 29.94 -19.86
N GLY A 273 40.36 31.25 -19.63
CA GLY A 273 41.52 32.05 -19.98
C GLY A 273 42.16 32.60 -18.72
N ALA A 274 43.46 32.40 -18.54
CA ALA A 274 44.18 32.92 -17.39
C ALA A 274 45.55 33.49 -17.77
N ILE A 275 45.99 34.46 -16.97
CA ILE A 275 47.29 35.11 -17.06
C ILE A 275 48.04 34.80 -15.77
N THR A 276 49.34 34.53 -15.90
CA THR A 276 50.24 34.29 -14.77
C THR A 276 51.40 35.28 -14.77
N TRP A 277 51.78 35.75 -13.58
CA TRP A 277 52.93 36.61 -13.37
C TRP A 277 53.86 36.03 -12.30
N LYS A 278 55.13 35.85 -12.64
CA LYS A 278 56.18 35.31 -11.78
C LYS A 278 57.24 36.36 -11.50
N PRO A 279 57.11 37.18 -10.44
CA PRO A 279 58.15 38.17 -10.11
C PRO A 279 59.48 37.52 -9.72
N VAL A 280 59.43 36.33 -9.14
CA VAL A 280 60.58 35.49 -8.76
C VAL A 280 60.17 34.02 -8.96
N PRO A 281 61.10 33.06 -9.10
CA PRO A 281 60.73 31.65 -9.29
C PRO A 281 59.80 31.09 -8.19
N LEU A 282 59.96 31.56 -6.95
CA LEU A 282 59.16 31.10 -5.81
C LEU A 282 57.69 31.55 -5.85
N VAL A 283 57.35 32.65 -6.52
CA VAL A 283 56.02 33.27 -6.41
C VAL A 283 55.36 33.31 -7.78
N GLU A 284 54.11 32.86 -7.85
CA GLU A 284 53.27 32.97 -9.04
C GLU A 284 51.93 33.58 -8.65
N ILE A 285 51.54 34.65 -9.34
CA ILE A 285 50.24 35.28 -9.21
C ILE A 285 49.44 34.92 -10.46
N LYS A 286 48.21 34.45 -10.29
CA LYS A 286 47.33 34.03 -11.38
C LYS A 286 46.04 34.85 -11.35
N ALA A 287 45.57 35.29 -12.51
CA ALA A 287 44.25 35.88 -12.70
C ALA A 287 43.58 35.19 -13.88
N GLY A 288 42.37 34.68 -13.69
CA GLY A 288 41.67 33.90 -14.69
C GLY A 288 40.17 34.17 -14.74
N TYR A 289 39.59 33.84 -15.88
CA TYR A 289 38.16 33.86 -16.13
C TYR A 289 37.74 32.55 -16.77
N LYS A 290 36.72 31.92 -16.18
CA LYS A 290 36.13 30.66 -16.63
C LYS A 290 34.69 30.93 -17.04
N ASP A 291 34.35 30.63 -18.28
CA ASP A 291 32.98 30.71 -18.81
C ASP A 291 32.47 29.30 -19.09
N ALA A 292 31.38 28.93 -18.41
CA ALA A 292 30.71 27.63 -18.53
C ALA A 292 29.31 27.77 -19.18
N GLY A 293 29.07 28.85 -19.93
CA GLY A 293 27.84 29.06 -20.68
C GLY A 293 26.62 29.08 -19.77
N SER A 294 25.71 28.11 -19.91
CA SER A 294 24.49 28.02 -19.11
C SER A 294 24.74 27.77 -17.62
N SER A 295 25.91 27.24 -17.24
CA SER A 295 26.29 27.04 -15.83
C SER A 295 26.77 28.34 -15.17
N GLY A 296 27.02 29.39 -15.97
CA GLY A 296 27.51 30.69 -15.52
C GLY A 296 28.99 30.89 -15.79
N SER A 297 29.56 31.92 -15.15
CA SER A 297 30.97 32.27 -15.30
C SER A 297 31.60 32.61 -13.96
N GLN A 298 32.92 32.48 -13.86
CA GLN A 298 33.66 32.63 -12.63
C GLN A 298 34.98 33.37 -12.87
N THR A 299 35.29 34.35 -12.01
CA THR A 299 36.60 35.02 -12.01
C THR A 299 37.45 34.50 -10.86
N GLU A 300 38.70 34.16 -11.13
CA GLU A 300 39.63 33.57 -10.17
C GLU A 300 40.90 34.41 -10.03
N ALA A 301 41.34 34.61 -8.79
CA ALA A 301 42.65 35.20 -8.47
C ALA A 301 43.41 34.25 -7.56
N GLY A 302 44.61 33.85 -7.96
CA GLY A 302 45.43 32.87 -7.26
C GLY A 302 46.79 33.42 -6.85
N LEU A 303 47.29 32.99 -5.69
CA LEU A 303 48.66 33.20 -5.24
C LEU A 303 49.29 31.85 -4.91
N ASN A 304 50.36 31.50 -5.64
CA ASN A 304 51.07 30.24 -5.56
C ASN A 304 52.53 30.46 -5.11
N LEU A 305 53.01 29.57 -4.24
CA LEU A 305 54.38 29.46 -3.76
C LEU A 305 55.01 28.18 -4.31
N ASN A 306 55.91 28.30 -5.28
CA ASN A 306 56.58 27.20 -5.97
C ASN A 306 58.00 27.01 -5.43
N TYR A 307 58.17 26.11 -4.47
CA TYR A 307 59.47 25.82 -3.86
C TYR A 307 60.13 24.61 -4.51
N THR A 308 61.36 24.79 -4.99
CA THR A 308 62.19 23.70 -5.52
C THR A 308 63.20 23.26 -4.45
N PHE A 309 63.13 22.00 -4.03
CA PHE A 309 64.12 21.46 -3.10
C PHE A 309 65.51 21.41 -3.77
N GLY A 310 66.57 21.47 -2.97
CA GLY A 310 67.95 21.50 -3.49
C GLY A 310 68.42 22.87 -4.02
N VAL A 311 67.53 23.73 -4.53
CA VAL A 311 67.88 25.07 -5.03
C VAL A 311 67.99 26.08 -3.86
N PRO A 312 69.08 26.85 -3.73
CA PRO A 312 69.20 27.86 -2.68
C PRO A 312 68.05 28.88 -2.71
N LEU A 313 67.48 29.20 -1.55
CA LEU A 313 66.36 30.14 -1.43
C LEU A 313 66.67 31.49 -2.10
N ARG A 314 67.91 31.99 -1.99
CA ARG A 314 68.36 33.22 -2.65
C ARG A 314 68.14 33.21 -4.16
N ALA A 315 68.30 32.05 -4.82
CA ALA A 315 68.10 31.92 -6.26
C ALA A 315 66.60 31.84 -6.61
N GLN A 316 65.79 31.27 -5.72
CA GLN A 316 64.33 31.22 -5.90
C GLN A 316 63.64 32.56 -5.62
N LEU A 317 64.32 33.49 -4.93
CA LEU A 317 63.89 34.87 -4.67
C LEU A 317 64.56 35.90 -5.61
N ASP A 318 65.36 35.45 -6.58
CA ASP A 318 66.05 36.31 -7.53
C ASP A 318 65.24 36.43 -8.83
N PRO A 319 64.73 37.63 -9.19
CA PRO A 319 63.97 37.84 -10.42
C PRO A 319 64.71 37.43 -11.70
N SER A 320 66.05 37.50 -11.71
CA SER A 320 66.86 37.09 -12.88
C SER A 320 66.89 35.57 -13.12
N GLN A 321 66.41 34.78 -12.15
CA GLN A 321 66.28 33.33 -12.26
C GLN A 321 64.93 32.90 -12.85
N VAL A 322 64.02 33.85 -13.14
CA VAL A 322 62.82 33.56 -13.93
C VAL A 322 63.22 33.42 -15.39
N ARG A 323 63.50 32.19 -15.81
CA ARG A 323 63.99 31.85 -17.15
C ARG A 323 62.88 31.25 -18.01
N PRO A 324 62.98 31.35 -19.36
CA PRO A 324 62.09 30.63 -20.26
C PRO A 324 62.11 29.14 -19.95
N ALA A 325 60.94 28.50 -19.94
CA ALA A 325 60.84 27.09 -19.68
C ALA A 325 61.54 26.29 -20.78
N SER A 326 62.30 25.27 -20.40
CA SER A 326 62.97 24.32 -21.28
C SER A 326 62.53 22.90 -20.94
N ASN A 327 62.84 21.91 -21.78
CA ASN A 327 62.56 20.51 -21.45
C ASN A 327 63.14 20.09 -20.09
N THR A 328 64.34 20.56 -19.73
CA THR A 328 64.95 20.30 -18.41
C THR A 328 64.09 20.82 -17.25
N THR A 329 63.53 22.02 -17.35
CA THR A 329 62.64 22.56 -16.30
C THR A 329 61.25 21.94 -16.35
N ASN A 330 60.74 21.61 -17.55
CA ASN A 330 59.43 21.01 -17.76
C ASN A 330 59.36 19.57 -17.23
N ARG A 331 60.48 18.83 -17.19
CA ARG A 331 60.51 17.47 -16.63
C ARG A 331 59.94 17.39 -15.21
N THR A 332 60.20 18.38 -14.38
CA THR A 332 59.74 18.41 -12.98
C THR A 332 58.52 19.32 -12.75
N ALA A 333 57.90 19.84 -13.81
CA ALA A 333 56.68 20.65 -13.69
C ALA A 333 55.50 19.82 -13.16
N PHE A 334 54.63 20.39 -12.34
CA PHE A 334 53.39 19.72 -11.95
C PHE A 334 52.52 19.37 -13.16
N VAL A 335 51.77 18.28 -13.08
CA VAL A 335 50.87 17.85 -14.16
C VAL A 335 49.77 18.89 -14.40
N ASP A 336 49.51 19.23 -15.66
CA ASP A 336 48.47 20.18 -16.04
C ASP A 336 47.11 19.47 -16.20
N ARG A 337 46.27 19.53 -15.17
CA ARG A 337 44.96 18.86 -15.09
C ARG A 337 43.98 19.58 -14.17
N ASN A 338 42.69 19.28 -14.27
CA ASN A 338 41.70 19.62 -13.24
C ASN A 338 41.81 18.68 -12.03
N TYR A 339 42.38 19.18 -10.94
CA TYR A 339 42.52 18.42 -9.69
C TYR A 339 41.24 18.34 -8.86
N ASN A 340 40.25 19.18 -9.15
CA ASN A 340 38.96 19.15 -8.48
C ASN A 340 38.07 18.09 -9.11
N ILE A 341 37.32 17.38 -8.26
CA ILE A 341 36.38 16.36 -8.70
C ILE A 341 35.06 17.05 -9.05
N VAL A 342 34.79 17.19 -10.35
CA VAL A 342 33.48 17.63 -10.86
C VAL A 342 32.46 16.53 -10.60
N MET A 343 31.31 16.89 -10.05
CA MET A 343 30.26 15.96 -9.63
C MET A 343 29.09 15.96 -10.60
N GLU A 344 28.49 14.79 -10.80
CA GLU A 344 27.22 14.58 -11.48
C GLU A 344 26.18 14.16 -10.44
N TYR A 345 24.94 14.60 -10.63
CA TYR A 345 23.79 14.36 -9.77
C TYR A 345 22.66 13.68 -10.53
N ARG A 346 21.85 12.87 -9.85
CA ARG A 346 20.59 12.36 -10.39
C ARG A 346 19.53 12.36 -9.30
N GLU A 347 18.27 12.59 -9.67
CA GLU A 347 17.17 12.47 -8.71
C GLU A 347 17.00 11.02 -8.26
N GLN A 348 16.73 10.82 -6.98
CA GLN A 348 16.44 9.51 -6.44
C GLN A 348 15.10 9.01 -6.97
N ALA A 349 15.03 7.71 -7.29
CA ALA A 349 13.77 7.13 -7.74
C ALA A 349 12.66 7.34 -6.70
N SER A 350 11.48 7.69 -7.21
CA SER A 350 10.25 7.77 -6.42
C SER A 350 9.97 6.43 -5.76
N ARG A 351 9.54 6.49 -4.49
CA ARG A 351 9.20 5.32 -3.71
C ARG A 351 7.96 5.65 -2.90
N ILE A 352 6.84 5.06 -3.30
CA ILE A 352 5.55 5.16 -2.61
C ILE A 352 5.23 3.78 -2.05
N ARG A 353 4.94 3.69 -0.75
CA ARG A 353 4.43 2.49 -0.10
C ARG A 353 3.13 2.82 0.61
N VAL A 354 2.11 2.00 0.37
CA VAL A 354 0.78 2.17 0.95
C VAL A 354 0.50 0.98 1.85
N TYR A 355 0.11 1.24 3.08
CA TYR A 355 -0.30 0.23 4.05
C TYR A 355 -1.70 0.56 4.54
N ALA A 356 -2.64 -0.37 4.39
CA ALA A 356 -4.00 -0.24 4.89
C ALA A 356 -4.45 -1.59 5.46
N SER A 357 -5.21 -1.54 6.55
CA SER A 357 -5.74 -2.74 7.18
C SER A 357 -7.02 -3.21 6.47
N PRO A 358 -7.31 -4.52 6.48
CA PRO A 358 -8.63 -5.05 6.14
C PRO A 358 -9.74 -4.31 6.89
N VAL A 359 -10.85 -4.07 6.19
CA VAL A 359 -12.03 -3.40 6.74
C VAL A 359 -13.10 -4.46 7.01
N ASN A 360 -13.71 -4.42 8.18
CA ASN A 360 -14.81 -5.30 8.53
C ASN A 360 -15.92 -4.48 9.19
N GLY A 361 -17.17 -4.78 8.84
CA GLY A 361 -18.34 -4.15 9.46
C GLY A 361 -19.64 -4.81 9.01
N GLN A 362 -20.75 -4.43 9.63
CA GLN A 362 -22.06 -4.94 9.25
C GLN A 362 -22.64 -4.14 8.09
N SER A 363 -23.57 -4.76 7.37
CA SER A 363 -24.39 -4.13 6.35
C SER A 363 -24.98 -2.80 6.84
N GLY A 364 -24.70 -1.71 6.10
CA GLY A 364 -25.17 -0.36 6.40
C GLY A 364 -24.31 0.45 7.38
N ASP A 365 -23.31 -0.16 8.04
CA ASP A 365 -22.41 0.53 8.97
C ASP A 365 -21.58 1.59 8.24
N THR A 366 -21.19 2.65 8.95
CA THR A 366 -20.16 3.57 8.50
C THR A 366 -18.85 3.31 9.24
N VAL A 367 -17.83 2.88 8.51
CA VAL A 367 -16.49 2.60 9.03
C VAL A 367 -15.52 3.68 8.56
N THR A 368 -14.51 3.99 9.37
CA THR A 368 -13.45 4.94 8.99
C THR A 368 -12.30 4.17 8.35
N LEU A 369 -12.00 4.49 7.09
CA LEU A 369 -10.79 3.97 6.43
C LEU A 369 -9.56 4.55 7.11
N SER A 370 -8.44 3.83 7.08
CA SER A 370 -7.17 4.40 7.48
C SER A 370 -6.04 3.73 6.71
N ALA A 371 -5.23 4.54 6.04
CA ALA A 371 -4.07 4.11 5.29
C ALA A 371 -2.85 4.96 5.66
N THR A 372 -1.71 4.30 5.82
CA THR A 372 -0.41 4.95 6.00
C THR A 372 0.34 4.97 4.66
N ILE A 373 0.75 6.15 4.24
CA ILE A 373 1.51 6.35 3.01
C ILE A 373 2.93 6.78 3.37
N ASN A 374 3.92 6.00 2.93
CA ASN A 374 5.33 6.35 3.01
C ASN A 374 5.84 6.66 1.61
N SER A 375 5.98 7.96 1.32
CA SER A 375 6.46 8.46 0.03
C SER A 375 7.77 9.22 0.20
N ARG A 376 8.72 9.04 -0.72
CA ARG A 376 9.97 9.84 -0.77
C ARG A 376 9.68 11.30 -1.12
N TYR A 377 8.77 11.52 -2.06
CA TYR A 377 8.33 12.84 -2.50
C TYR A 377 6.97 13.18 -1.88
N PRO A 378 6.65 14.47 -1.65
CA PRO A 378 5.33 14.88 -1.17
C PRO A 378 4.20 14.27 -2.01
N VAL A 379 3.15 13.79 -1.34
CA VAL A 379 1.95 13.22 -1.97
C VAL A 379 1.05 14.37 -2.42
N GLU A 380 0.62 14.36 -3.68
CA GLU A 380 -0.26 15.38 -4.25
C GLU A 380 -1.69 14.89 -4.41
N ARG A 381 -1.90 13.61 -4.72
CA ARG A 381 -3.23 13.06 -4.99
C ARG A 381 -3.42 11.68 -4.42
N ILE A 382 -4.61 11.44 -3.89
CA ILE A 382 -5.04 10.18 -3.28
C ILE A 382 -6.43 9.86 -3.83
N GLU A 383 -6.66 8.62 -4.25
CA GLU A 383 -7.92 8.20 -4.85
C GLU A 383 -8.27 6.79 -4.37
N TRP A 384 -9.40 6.65 -3.68
CA TRP A 384 -9.98 5.34 -3.40
C TRP A 384 -10.65 4.79 -4.65
N THR A 385 -10.43 3.51 -4.94
CA THR A 385 -10.95 2.78 -6.10
C THR A 385 -11.29 1.34 -5.68
N GLY A 386 -12.20 0.67 -6.38
CA GLY A 386 -12.66 -0.67 -5.98
C GLY A 386 -14.05 -0.99 -6.50
N ASP A 387 -14.73 -1.93 -5.84
CA ASP A 387 -16.11 -2.31 -6.18
C ASP A 387 -17.06 -1.11 -6.08
N ALA A 388 -17.99 -1.03 -7.04
CA ALA A 388 -18.85 0.14 -7.21
C ALA A 388 -19.73 0.42 -5.98
N GLU A 389 -20.18 -0.64 -5.30
CA GLU A 389 -20.96 -0.58 -4.08
C GLU A 389 -20.20 0.10 -2.93
N LEU A 390 -18.88 -0.11 -2.85
CA LEU A 390 -18.03 0.58 -1.87
C LEU A 390 -17.79 2.03 -2.27
N ILE A 391 -17.45 2.28 -3.53
CA ILE A 391 -17.15 3.64 -4.01
C ILE A 391 -18.37 4.56 -3.91
N GLY A 392 -19.58 4.04 -4.15
CA GLY A 392 -20.82 4.78 -3.94
C GLY A 392 -21.09 5.15 -2.48
N GLY A 393 -20.52 4.41 -1.52
CA GLY A 393 -20.63 4.67 -0.08
C GLY A 393 -19.52 5.55 0.51
N LEU A 394 -18.52 5.95 -0.29
CA LEU A 394 -17.38 6.74 0.17
C LEU A 394 -17.79 8.20 0.41
N GLN A 395 -17.48 8.72 1.61
CA GLN A 395 -17.88 10.08 1.98
C GLN A 395 -16.95 11.17 1.46
N GLN A 396 -15.64 10.93 1.41
CA GLN A 396 -14.63 11.93 1.03
C GLN A 396 -13.57 11.31 0.13
N GLN A 397 -13.61 11.61 -1.17
CA GLN A 397 -12.52 11.27 -2.07
C GLN A 397 -11.30 12.14 -1.76
N GLY A 398 -10.11 11.54 -1.80
CA GLY A 398 -8.85 12.25 -1.51
C GLY A 398 -8.43 12.26 -0.04
N ASN A 399 -9.24 11.69 0.87
CA ASN A 399 -8.88 11.56 2.28
C ASN A 399 -8.54 10.10 2.64
N VAL A 400 -7.34 9.85 3.16
CA VAL A 400 -6.93 8.51 3.64
C VAL A 400 -7.74 8.03 4.85
N ASN A 401 -8.38 8.96 5.56
CA ASN A 401 -9.25 8.69 6.70
C ASN A 401 -10.73 8.96 6.39
N SER A 402 -11.15 8.73 5.15
CA SER A 402 -12.55 8.90 4.75
C SER A 402 -13.46 7.91 5.49
N GLY A 403 -14.66 8.36 5.86
CA GLY A 403 -15.76 7.46 6.19
C GLY A 403 -16.21 6.68 4.94
N LEU A 404 -16.57 5.41 5.12
CA LEU A 404 -17.10 4.51 4.12
C LEU A 404 -18.38 3.89 4.67
N ARG A 405 -19.53 4.17 4.05
CA ARG A 405 -20.78 3.48 4.34
C ARG A 405 -20.78 2.15 3.61
N LEU A 406 -20.79 1.04 4.35
CA LEU A 406 -20.85 -0.30 3.80
C LEU A 406 -22.20 -0.54 3.11
N PRO A 407 -22.23 -1.29 2.00
CA PRO A 407 -23.44 -1.53 1.24
C PRO A 407 -24.46 -2.32 2.06
N ASP A 408 -25.73 -2.03 1.79
CA ASP A 408 -26.84 -2.80 2.36
C ASP A 408 -26.92 -4.16 1.64
N LEU A 409 -26.70 -5.25 2.36
CA LEU A 409 -26.80 -6.60 1.82
C LEU A 409 -28.27 -6.96 1.57
N SER A 410 -28.50 -7.73 0.50
CA SER A 410 -29.83 -8.25 0.16
C SER A 410 -30.32 -9.26 1.21
N LEU A 411 -31.63 -9.35 1.40
CA LEU A 411 -32.25 -10.15 2.46
C LEU A 411 -32.02 -11.67 2.30
N ASP A 412 -31.72 -12.13 1.10
CA ASP A 412 -31.40 -13.51 0.75
C ASP A 412 -29.94 -13.90 1.03
N VAL A 413 -29.08 -12.95 1.37
CA VAL A 413 -27.69 -13.24 1.76
C VAL A 413 -27.67 -13.90 3.14
N THR A 414 -27.00 -15.04 3.23
CA THR A 414 -26.86 -15.85 4.46
C THR A 414 -25.41 -15.94 4.97
N GLU A 415 -24.45 -15.43 4.20
CA GLU A 415 -23.03 -15.42 4.53
C GLU A 415 -22.43 -14.01 4.38
N ASN A 416 -21.22 -13.80 4.90
CA ASN A 416 -20.50 -12.54 4.71
C ASN A 416 -20.13 -12.36 3.23
N LYS A 417 -20.20 -11.12 2.73
CA LYS A 417 -19.76 -10.79 1.38
C LYS A 417 -18.44 -10.02 1.44
N GLU A 418 -17.47 -10.43 0.63
CA GLU A 418 -16.22 -9.70 0.46
C GLU A 418 -16.27 -8.76 -0.73
N TYR A 419 -15.70 -7.58 -0.54
CA TYR A 419 -15.46 -6.58 -1.57
C TYR A 419 -13.97 -6.22 -1.62
N SER A 420 -13.57 -5.55 -2.70
CA SER A 420 -12.20 -5.16 -2.98
C SER A 420 -12.09 -3.65 -3.04
N LEU A 421 -11.21 -3.10 -2.21
CA LEU A 421 -10.86 -1.69 -2.18
C LEU A 421 -9.36 -1.52 -2.44
N TYR A 422 -9.00 -0.40 -3.04
CA TYR A 422 -7.63 -0.05 -3.40
C TYR A 422 -7.44 1.45 -3.20
N LEU A 423 -6.21 1.83 -2.86
CA LEU A 423 -5.82 3.23 -2.73
C LEU A 423 -4.75 3.55 -3.77
N LYS A 424 -5.07 4.45 -4.68
CA LYS A 424 -4.11 5.00 -5.66
C LYS A 424 -3.53 6.30 -5.11
N VAL A 425 -2.21 6.39 -5.08
CA VAL A 425 -1.45 7.52 -4.55
C VAL A 425 -0.53 8.06 -5.63
N THR A 426 -0.51 9.38 -5.81
CA THR A 426 0.36 10.08 -6.76
C THR A 426 1.24 11.09 -6.02
N ASP A 427 2.55 11.05 -6.28
CA ASP A 427 3.52 12.00 -5.73
C ASP A 427 3.70 13.24 -6.62
N SER A 428 4.41 14.23 -6.09
CA SER A 428 4.79 15.48 -6.78
C SER A 428 5.78 15.32 -7.94
N ARG A 429 6.21 14.10 -8.23
CA ARG A 429 6.96 13.75 -9.44
C ARG A 429 6.06 13.09 -10.50
N GLY A 430 4.75 13.04 -10.27
CA GLY A 430 3.77 12.44 -11.15
C GLY A 430 3.74 10.91 -11.13
N ASN A 431 4.46 10.27 -10.20
CA ASN A 431 4.48 8.80 -10.10
C ASN A 431 3.26 8.35 -9.32
N SER A 432 2.53 7.39 -9.87
CA SER A 432 1.37 6.79 -9.20
C SER A 432 1.63 5.34 -8.83
N VAL A 433 1.21 4.95 -7.62
CA VAL A 433 1.17 3.55 -7.17
C VAL A 433 -0.23 3.25 -6.64
N THR A 434 -0.76 2.08 -7.00
CA THR A 434 -1.99 1.53 -6.40
C THR A 434 -1.59 0.51 -5.32
N SER A 435 -2.25 0.55 -4.17
CA SER A 435 -2.04 -0.42 -3.10
C SER A 435 -2.34 -1.85 -3.55
N GLU A 436 -1.88 -2.82 -2.77
CA GLU A 436 -2.44 -4.17 -2.80
C GLU A 436 -3.95 -4.13 -2.46
N ARG A 437 -4.65 -5.25 -2.75
CA ARG A 437 -6.08 -5.39 -2.43
C ARG A 437 -6.29 -5.21 -0.92
N ILE A 438 -7.17 -4.27 -0.58
CA ILE A 438 -7.68 -4.06 0.78
C ILE A 438 -9.03 -4.78 0.85
N PRO A 439 -9.09 -5.96 1.50
CA PRO A 439 -10.35 -6.70 1.61
C PRO A 439 -11.32 -5.95 2.54
N VAL A 440 -12.57 -5.87 2.09
CA VAL A 440 -13.68 -5.31 2.86
C VAL A 440 -14.72 -6.40 3.08
N THR A 441 -14.83 -6.90 4.31
CA THR A 441 -15.81 -7.93 4.67
C THR A 441 -17.06 -7.27 5.23
N VAL A 442 -18.19 -7.48 4.57
CA VAL A 442 -19.50 -7.00 5.03
C VAL A 442 -20.28 -8.18 5.57
N SER A 443 -20.60 -8.14 6.85
CA SER A 443 -21.43 -9.15 7.51
C SER A 443 -22.91 -8.73 7.52
N ILE A 444 -23.77 -9.71 7.73
CA ILE A 444 -25.21 -9.46 7.84
C ILE A 444 -25.47 -8.62 9.08
N ASN A 445 -26.28 -7.57 8.94
CA ASN A 445 -26.78 -6.80 10.07
C ASN A 445 -28.12 -7.42 10.55
N PRO A 446 -28.16 -8.08 11.71
CA PRO A 446 -29.37 -8.74 12.22
C PRO A 446 -30.50 -7.76 12.56
N GLU A 447 -30.19 -6.49 12.81
CA GLU A 447 -31.17 -5.44 13.10
C GLU A 447 -31.76 -4.82 11.82
N SER A 448 -31.18 -5.14 10.65
CA SER A 448 -31.64 -4.60 9.36
C SER A 448 -32.90 -5.26 8.79
N PHE A 449 -33.41 -6.31 9.44
CA PHE A 449 -34.65 -6.99 9.06
C PHE A 449 -35.33 -7.64 10.28
N THR A 450 -36.63 -7.88 10.17
CA THR A 450 -37.40 -8.65 11.14
C THR A 450 -37.79 -10.01 10.53
N PRO A 451 -37.55 -11.13 11.23
CA PRO A 451 -38.01 -12.44 10.78
C PRO A 451 -39.50 -12.62 11.10
N TYR A 452 -40.26 -13.16 10.15
CA TYR A 452 -41.68 -13.43 10.31
C TYR A 452 -42.03 -14.83 9.80
N LEU A 453 -42.99 -15.45 10.47
CA LEU A 453 -43.74 -16.58 9.93
C LEU A 453 -44.96 -16.05 9.19
N ASN A 454 -45.23 -16.57 7.99
CA ASN A 454 -46.41 -16.19 7.21
C ASN A 454 -47.16 -17.44 6.70
N VAL A 455 -48.39 -17.65 7.16
CA VAL A 455 -49.24 -18.77 6.72
C VAL A 455 -49.91 -18.43 5.40
N LEU A 456 -49.89 -19.36 4.45
CA LEU A 456 -50.52 -19.23 3.15
C LEU A 456 -51.84 -20.01 3.15
N HIS A 457 -52.96 -19.27 3.22
CA HIS A 457 -54.29 -19.83 3.08
C HIS A 457 -55.27 -18.72 2.68
N ASP A 458 -56.18 -18.99 1.75
CA ASP A 458 -57.08 -17.97 1.18
C ASP A 458 -57.95 -17.28 2.24
N GLU A 459 -58.39 -18.04 3.24
CA GLU A 459 -59.21 -17.56 4.36
C GLU A 459 -58.39 -17.25 5.64
N VAL A 460 -57.07 -17.07 5.53
CA VAL A 460 -56.26 -16.74 6.72
C VAL A 460 -56.59 -15.36 7.26
N ARG A 461 -56.83 -15.28 8.56
CA ARG A 461 -57.00 -14.02 9.30
C ARG A 461 -56.10 -14.02 10.53
N ARG A 462 -55.76 -12.83 11.05
CA ARG A 462 -55.01 -12.71 12.31
C ARG A 462 -55.93 -12.25 13.43
N GLU A 463 -56.02 -13.03 14.49
CA GLU A 463 -56.75 -12.71 15.72
C GLU A 463 -55.86 -13.01 16.92
N GLU A 464 -55.74 -12.08 17.86
CA GLU A 464 -54.97 -12.27 19.11
C GLU A 464 -53.52 -12.78 18.89
N GLY A 465 -52.89 -12.39 17.77
CA GLY A 465 -51.53 -12.82 17.42
C GLY A 465 -51.43 -14.23 16.81
N LYS A 466 -52.56 -14.93 16.59
CA LYS A 466 -52.62 -16.25 15.96
C LYS A 466 -53.13 -16.15 14.52
N PHE A 467 -52.71 -17.08 13.68
CA PHE A 467 -53.29 -17.29 12.35
C PHE A 467 -54.55 -18.12 12.51
N VAL A 468 -55.70 -17.62 12.09
CA VAL A 468 -56.97 -18.34 12.17
C VAL A 468 -57.37 -18.78 10.77
N ILE A 469 -57.65 -20.07 10.62
CA ILE A 469 -58.10 -20.68 9.36
C ILE A 469 -59.31 -21.62 9.65
N PRO A 470 -60.10 -21.97 8.63
CA PRO A 470 -61.13 -23.01 8.75
C PRO A 470 -60.54 -24.35 9.20
N SER A 471 -61.31 -25.13 9.95
CA SER A 471 -60.92 -26.50 10.32
C SER A 471 -60.82 -27.41 9.10
N PRO A 472 -59.84 -28.33 9.05
CA PRO A 472 -59.81 -29.44 8.10
C PRO A 472 -61.08 -30.28 8.19
N THR A 473 -61.37 -31.00 7.12
CA THR A 473 -62.40 -32.03 7.12
C THR A 473 -62.06 -33.09 8.18
N VAL A 474 -63.04 -33.37 9.03
CA VAL A 474 -62.90 -34.32 10.15
C VAL A 474 -63.01 -35.74 9.60
N ASN A 475 -62.15 -36.63 10.08
CA ASN A 475 -62.05 -38.03 9.65
C ASN A 475 -61.73 -38.20 8.14
N ASP A 476 -61.09 -37.21 7.52
CA ASP A 476 -60.47 -37.36 6.20
C ASP A 476 -59.04 -37.88 6.36
N ASP A 477 -58.80 -39.11 5.92
CA ASP A 477 -57.47 -39.75 5.99
C ASP A 477 -56.44 -39.07 5.06
N ASN A 478 -56.87 -38.32 4.04
CA ASN A 478 -55.97 -37.54 3.20
C ASN A 478 -55.47 -36.26 3.88
N GLY A 479 -56.20 -35.77 4.90
CA GLY A 479 -55.86 -34.57 5.65
C GLY A 479 -55.84 -33.28 4.83
N SER A 480 -55.56 -32.16 5.49
CA SER A 480 -55.38 -30.85 4.86
C SER A 480 -53.92 -30.41 4.92
N ILE A 481 -53.43 -29.80 3.85
CA ILE A 481 -52.06 -29.27 3.79
C ILE A 481 -52.10 -27.79 4.14
N ILE A 482 -51.29 -27.39 5.12
CA ILE A 482 -50.97 -25.99 5.37
C ILE A 482 -49.61 -25.68 4.78
N GLU A 483 -49.56 -24.57 4.06
CA GLU A 483 -48.33 -23.98 3.53
C GLU A 483 -47.96 -22.72 4.33
N TRP A 484 -46.67 -22.48 4.57
CA TRP A 484 -46.19 -21.27 5.24
C TRP A 484 -44.75 -20.93 4.85
N HIS A 485 -44.37 -19.65 4.98
CA HIS A 485 -43.04 -19.13 4.68
C HIS A 485 -42.33 -18.63 5.94
N TYR A 486 -41.03 -18.85 6.00
CA TYR A 486 -40.11 -18.03 6.80
C TYR A 486 -39.69 -16.84 5.94
N VAL A 487 -40.00 -15.61 6.38
CA VAL A 487 -39.67 -14.41 5.63
C VAL A 487 -38.80 -13.46 6.44
N ARG A 488 -37.80 -12.87 5.80
CA ARG A 488 -37.10 -11.68 6.31
C ARG A 488 -37.77 -10.45 5.72
N VAL A 489 -38.09 -9.46 6.56
CA VAL A 489 -38.79 -8.24 6.15
C VAL A 489 -37.98 -7.04 6.59
N ARG A 490 -37.59 -6.18 5.65
CA ARG A 490 -37.01 -4.85 5.93
C ARG A 490 -38.07 -3.76 5.83
N SER A 491 -39.00 -3.89 4.88
CA SER A 491 -40.16 -3.02 4.72
C SER A 491 -41.32 -3.77 4.08
N LYS A 492 -42.49 -3.14 3.95
CA LYS A 492 -43.67 -3.75 3.31
C LYS A 492 -43.39 -4.23 1.87
N ASP A 493 -42.53 -3.49 1.17
CA ASP A 493 -42.20 -3.75 -0.24
C ASP A 493 -40.86 -4.49 -0.41
N GLU A 494 -40.12 -4.70 0.69
CA GLU A 494 -38.82 -5.37 0.70
C GLU A 494 -38.81 -6.52 1.71
N TRP A 495 -39.11 -7.71 1.19
CA TRP A 495 -39.10 -8.96 1.94
C TRP A 495 -38.62 -10.11 1.06
N LYS A 496 -38.11 -11.16 1.68
CA LYS A 496 -37.70 -12.41 1.01
C LYS A 496 -38.12 -13.63 1.81
N SER A 497 -38.67 -14.63 1.12
CA SER A 497 -38.86 -15.97 1.67
C SER A 497 -37.57 -16.76 1.58
N LEU A 498 -37.16 -17.40 2.68
CA LEU A 498 -35.94 -18.20 2.77
C LEU A 498 -36.24 -19.56 3.36
N LYS A 499 -35.36 -20.52 3.05
CA LYS A 499 -35.41 -21.84 3.68
C LYS A 499 -35.11 -21.71 5.18
N PRO A 500 -36.04 -22.10 6.08
CA PRO A 500 -35.77 -22.14 7.50
C PRO A 500 -34.85 -23.31 7.86
N GLU A 501 -34.27 -23.21 9.05
CA GLU A 501 -33.53 -24.26 9.73
C GLU A 501 -34.28 -24.65 11.02
N ASN A 502 -34.11 -25.87 11.50
CA ASN A 502 -34.75 -26.37 12.74
C ASN A 502 -36.28 -26.13 12.82
N VAL A 503 -37.03 -26.63 11.85
CA VAL A 503 -38.50 -26.53 11.85
C VAL A 503 -39.10 -27.59 12.79
N GLU A 504 -39.88 -27.13 13.76
CA GLU A 504 -40.60 -27.95 14.73
C GLU A 504 -42.10 -27.63 14.74
N TYR A 505 -42.89 -28.69 14.82
CA TYR A 505 -44.36 -28.62 14.92
C TYR A 505 -44.80 -29.25 16.24
N SER A 506 -45.77 -28.64 16.92
CA SER A 506 -46.38 -29.22 18.13
C SER A 506 -47.87 -28.87 18.22
N THR A 507 -48.65 -29.74 18.86
CA THR A 507 -50.06 -29.49 19.17
C THR A 507 -50.42 -30.08 20.53
N HIS A 508 -51.33 -29.42 21.23
CA HIS A 508 -51.96 -29.93 22.45
C HIS A 508 -53.45 -30.25 22.22
N SER A 509 -53.94 -30.10 20.99
CA SER A 509 -55.34 -30.30 20.64
C SER A 509 -55.66 -31.78 20.49
N PRO A 510 -56.60 -32.32 21.28
CA PRO A 510 -57.01 -33.73 21.15
C PRO A 510 -57.55 -34.02 19.74
N GLY A 511 -57.14 -35.15 19.16
CA GLY A 511 -57.61 -35.57 17.83
C GLY A 511 -56.88 -34.93 16.65
N LEU A 512 -56.04 -33.91 16.86
CA LEU A 512 -55.20 -33.34 15.81
C LEU A 512 -53.86 -34.10 15.74
N SER A 513 -53.55 -34.64 14.57
CA SER A 513 -52.24 -35.20 14.24
C SER A 513 -51.64 -34.48 13.04
N PHE A 514 -50.31 -34.40 13.00
CA PHE A 514 -49.60 -33.68 11.94
C PHE A 514 -48.41 -34.50 11.42
N LYS A 515 -48.05 -34.22 10.16
CA LYS A 515 -46.87 -34.78 9.50
C LYS A 515 -46.22 -33.67 8.69
N SER A 516 -44.97 -33.34 9.02
CA SER A 516 -44.16 -32.46 8.17
C SER A 516 -43.94 -33.12 6.81
N LEU A 517 -44.22 -32.38 5.74
CA LEU A 517 -43.94 -32.81 4.36
C LEU A 517 -42.63 -32.21 3.83
N GLY A 518 -41.94 -31.40 4.66
CA GLY A 518 -40.79 -30.62 4.26
C GLY A 518 -41.18 -29.41 3.41
N GLY A 519 -40.18 -28.76 2.83
CA GLY A 519 -40.37 -27.59 1.99
C GLY A 519 -39.92 -27.77 0.55
N GLU A 520 -40.47 -26.94 -0.33
CA GLU A 520 -40.10 -26.83 -1.74
C GLU A 520 -39.98 -25.37 -2.16
N GLU A 521 -39.23 -25.11 -3.22
CA GLU A 521 -39.15 -23.78 -3.84
C GLU A 521 -40.22 -23.64 -4.92
N ARG A 522 -41.07 -22.62 -4.80
CA ARG A 522 -42.12 -22.26 -5.76
C ARG A 522 -42.02 -20.77 -6.07
N ASP A 523 -41.84 -20.43 -7.35
CA ASP A 523 -41.71 -19.05 -7.83
C ASP A 523 -40.64 -18.20 -7.11
N GLY A 524 -39.50 -18.82 -6.77
CA GLY A 524 -38.40 -18.16 -6.05
C GLY A 524 -38.67 -17.91 -4.58
N GLN A 525 -39.66 -18.58 -3.99
CA GLN A 525 -40.00 -18.54 -2.57
C GLN A 525 -39.95 -19.95 -1.99
N TRP A 526 -39.31 -20.10 -0.83
CA TRP A 526 -39.32 -21.37 -0.11
C TRP A 526 -40.62 -21.52 0.68
N ILE A 527 -41.25 -22.69 0.55
CA ILE A 527 -42.56 -22.98 1.14
C ILE A 527 -42.47 -24.25 1.96
N GLU A 528 -42.73 -24.15 3.27
CA GLU A 528 -42.85 -25.31 4.16
C GLU A 528 -44.28 -25.84 4.15
N LYS A 529 -44.41 -27.16 4.18
CA LYS A 529 -45.70 -27.84 4.13
C LYS A 529 -45.88 -28.78 5.32
N VAL A 530 -47.04 -28.71 5.95
CA VAL A 530 -47.44 -29.64 7.01
C VAL A 530 -48.82 -30.20 6.70
N GLN A 531 -48.93 -31.53 6.70
CA GLN A 531 -50.18 -32.24 6.56
C GLN A 531 -50.83 -32.40 7.92
N LEU A 532 -52.12 -32.10 8.02
CA LEU A 532 -52.92 -32.20 9.23
C LEU A 532 -54.06 -33.18 9.05
N VAL A 533 -54.20 -34.10 10.00
CA VAL A 533 -55.30 -35.08 10.03
C VAL A 533 -56.02 -34.93 11.36
N VAL A 534 -57.32 -34.66 11.28
CA VAL A 534 -58.21 -34.49 12.43
C VAL A 534 -59.08 -35.73 12.58
N LYS A 535 -58.97 -36.40 13.72
CA LYS A 535 -59.80 -37.57 14.08
C LYS A 535 -60.72 -37.21 15.25
N ASP A 536 -62.03 -37.41 15.08
CA ASP A 536 -63.00 -37.36 16.19
C ASP A 536 -63.42 -38.80 16.57
N PRO A 537 -62.91 -39.33 17.70
CA PRO A 537 -63.26 -40.67 18.15
C PRO A 537 -64.64 -40.76 18.81
N THR A 538 -65.29 -39.63 19.13
CA THR A 538 -66.54 -39.60 19.90
C THR A 538 -67.80 -39.41 19.06
N ALA A 539 -67.66 -39.02 17.79
CA ALA A 539 -68.78 -38.64 16.91
C ALA A 539 -69.74 -37.61 17.56
N ARG A 540 -69.26 -36.86 18.56
CA ARG A 540 -69.97 -35.77 19.18
C ARG A 540 -69.51 -34.53 18.44
N MET A 541 -70.40 -33.96 17.64
CA MET A 541 -70.18 -32.76 16.83
C MET A 541 -70.01 -31.51 17.71
N THR A 542 -69.04 -31.53 18.62
CA THR A 542 -68.56 -30.43 19.46
C THR A 542 -67.05 -30.39 19.30
N LEU A 543 -66.58 -30.02 18.10
CA LEU A 543 -65.16 -29.75 17.89
C LEU A 543 -64.85 -28.39 18.51
N ALA A 544 -63.95 -28.37 19.48
CA ALA A 544 -63.34 -27.13 19.94
C ALA A 544 -62.32 -26.62 18.92
N ALA A 545 -61.96 -25.34 18.98
CA ALA A 545 -60.87 -24.82 18.17
C ALA A 545 -59.57 -25.61 18.43
N MET A 546 -58.87 -25.97 17.37
CA MET A 546 -57.61 -26.71 17.45
C MET A 546 -56.43 -25.77 17.17
N GLU A 547 -55.28 -26.02 17.76
CA GLU A 547 -54.09 -25.18 17.60
C GLU A 547 -52.87 -26.01 17.20
N LEU A 548 -52.19 -25.58 16.13
CA LEU A 548 -50.87 -26.06 15.72
C LEU A 548 -49.84 -24.96 16.01
N ASN A 549 -48.81 -25.26 16.79
CA ASN A 549 -47.68 -24.37 17.00
C ASN A 549 -46.55 -24.73 16.04
N ILE A 550 -45.94 -23.70 15.45
CA ILE A 550 -44.77 -23.79 14.57
C ILE A 550 -43.65 -22.99 15.23
N SER A 551 -42.48 -23.61 15.33
CA SER A 551 -41.22 -22.98 15.71
C SER A 551 -40.21 -23.25 14.62
N ALA A 552 -39.49 -22.22 14.15
CA ALA A 552 -38.45 -22.37 13.15
C ALA A 552 -37.37 -21.31 13.34
N THR A 553 -36.15 -21.59 12.90
CA THR A 553 -35.09 -20.58 12.77
C THR A 553 -34.86 -20.24 11.30
N GLY A 554 -34.28 -19.08 11.02
CA GLY A 554 -33.75 -18.78 9.69
C GLY A 554 -32.46 -19.55 9.38
N PRO A 555 -31.87 -19.30 8.20
CA PRO A 555 -30.59 -19.89 7.80
C PRO A 555 -29.48 -19.69 8.84
N GLY A 556 -28.65 -20.72 9.05
CA GLY A 556 -27.57 -20.76 10.05
C GLY A 556 -28.06 -21.00 11.48
N GLY A 557 -29.31 -21.46 11.67
CA GLY A 557 -29.90 -21.70 12.99
C GLY A 557 -30.23 -20.43 13.79
N THR A 558 -30.29 -19.27 13.14
CA THR A 558 -30.45 -17.95 13.80
C THR A 558 -31.85 -17.36 13.59
N HIS A 559 -32.22 -16.29 14.29
CA HIS A 559 -33.47 -15.55 14.07
C HIS A 559 -34.76 -16.42 14.17
N PRO A 560 -35.10 -16.91 15.38
CA PRO A 560 -36.26 -17.77 15.59
C PRO A 560 -37.58 -17.04 15.30
N VAL A 561 -38.53 -17.78 14.76
CA VAL A 561 -39.93 -17.37 14.58
C VAL A 561 -40.84 -18.42 15.19
N ASN A 562 -41.88 -17.93 15.89
CA ASN A 562 -42.92 -18.76 16.46
C ASN A 562 -44.27 -18.30 15.93
N GLY A 563 -45.15 -19.24 15.61
CA GLY A 563 -46.51 -18.95 15.15
C GLY A 563 -47.48 -20.02 15.63
N THR A 564 -48.72 -19.62 15.90
CA THR A 564 -49.81 -20.54 16.21
C THR A 564 -50.87 -20.42 15.13
N ILE A 565 -51.27 -21.56 14.58
CA ILE A 565 -52.39 -21.69 13.66
C ILE A 565 -53.58 -22.25 14.44
N ARG A 566 -54.61 -21.43 14.63
CA ARG A 566 -55.89 -21.79 15.23
C ARG A 566 -56.87 -22.19 14.13
N MET A 567 -57.43 -23.37 14.25
CA MET A 567 -58.38 -23.95 13.29
C MET A 567 -59.76 -23.94 13.93
N THR A 568 -60.70 -23.21 13.32
CA THR A 568 -62.07 -23.10 13.83
C THR A 568 -63.04 -23.94 13.00
N PRO A 569 -63.76 -24.91 13.61
CA PRO A 569 -64.71 -25.74 12.89
C PRO A 569 -65.93 -24.93 12.44
N VAL A 570 -66.31 -25.10 11.17
CA VAL A 570 -67.57 -24.62 10.61
C VAL A 570 -68.49 -25.82 10.50
N MET A 571 -69.55 -25.91 11.31
CA MET A 571 -70.54 -26.99 11.22
C MET A 571 -71.83 -26.45 10.61
N ASN A 572 -72.30 -27.08 9.52
CA ASN A 572 -73.64 -26.92 8.98
C ASN A 572 -74.34 -28.29 9.04
N LEU A 573 -74.84 -28.66 10.22
CA LEU A 573 -75.50 -29.94 10.50
C LEU A 573 -76.83 -30.09 9.74
N THR A 574 -77.47 -28.99 9.34
CA THR A 574 -78.77 -29.01 8.68
C THR A 574 -78.73 -29.76 7.33
N ASP A 575 -77.62 -29.68 6.61
CA ASP A 575 -77.42 -30.36 5.32
C ASP A 575 -77.23 -31.89 5.45
N LYS A 576 -77.15 -32.40 6.68
CA LYS A 576 -76.90 -33.83 6.99
C LYS A 576 -78.14 -34.59 7.45
N VAL A 577 -79.31 -33.96 7.48
CA VAL A 577 -80.58 -34.60 7.85
C VAL A 577 -81.03 -35.54 6.74
N SER A 578 -81.09 -36.85 7.05
CA SER A 578 -81.51 -37.89 6.10
C SER A 578 -83.00 -38.23 6.19
N SER A 579 -83.59 -38.16 7.39
CA SER A 579 -85.05 -38.29 7.57
C SER A 579 -85.52 -37.62 8.86
N VAL A 580 -86.80 -37.23 8.85
CA VAL A 580 -87.53 -36.74 10.03
C VAL A 580 -88.81 -37.56 10.15
N GLN A 581 -89.00 -38.22 11.28
CA GLN A 581 -90.14 -39.09 11.57
C GLN A 581 -90.89 -38.59 12.80
N ILE A 582 -92.18 -38.91 12.88
CA ILE A 582 -93.00 -38.67 14.08
C ILE A 582 -93.21 -40.01 14.78
N LEU A 583 -92.69 -40.12 15.99
CA LEU A 583 -92.98 -41.21 16.92
C LEU A 583 -94.22 -40.85 17.73
N PHE A 584 -95.19 -41.77 17.78
CA PHE A 584 -96.41 -41.62 18.55
C PHE A 584 -96.96 -42.99 18.96
N THR A 585 -97.79 -43.02 19.99
CA THR A 585 -98.56 -44.20 20.37
C THR A 585 -99.89 -44.20 19.61
N ALA A 586 -100.11 -45.24 18.80
CA ALA A 586 -101.36 -45.40 18.08
C ALA A 586 -102.55 -45.63 19.02
N GLY A 587 -103.73 -45.15 18.63
CA GLY A 587 -104.98 -45.43 19.33
C GLY A 587 -105.55 -46.82 19.02
N THR A 588 -106.61 -47.19 19.72
CA THR A 588 -107.47 -48.33 19.33
C THR A 588 -108.64 -47.82 18.48
N GLU A 589 -109.23 -48.68 17.65
CA GLU A 589 -110.46 -48.38 16.89
C GLU A 589 -111.54 -47.73 17.77
N GLU A 590 -111.66 -48.18 19.01
CA GLU A 590 -112.63 -47.67 20.00
C GLU A 590 -112.30 -46.27 20.53
N LEU A 591 -111.03 -45.86 20.56
CA LEU A 591 -110.57 -44.60 21.18
C LEU A 591 -110.45 -43.43 20.19
N ASN A 592 -110.09 -43.68 18.93
CA ASN A 592 -109.86 -42.62 17.94
C ASN A 592 -110.26 -42.98 16.50
N GLY A 593 -110.89 -44.14 16.28
CA GLY A 593 -111.33 -44.59 14.95
C GLY A 593 -110.20 -44.96 13.99
N SER A 594 -108.96 -45.11 14.47
CA SER A 594 -107.83 -45.55 13.63
C SER A 594 -106.66 -46.09 14.45
N THR A 595 -106.20 -47.28 14.08
CA THR A 595 -104.96 -47.89 14.62
C THR A 595 -103.67 -47.32 14.02
N ASN A 596 -103.76 -46.40 13.06
CA ASN A 596 -102.61 -45.81 12.36
C ASN A 596 -102.46 -44.30 12.61
N ALA A 597 -103.25 -43.72 13.52
CA ALA A 597 -103.22 -42.30 13.85
C ALA A 597 -102.94 -42.09 15.35
N PRO A 598 -102.27 -40.98 15.74
CA PRO A 598 -102.09 -40.63 17.13
C PRO A 598 -103.43 -40.30 17.81
N VAL A 599 -103.51 -40.57 19.11
CA VAL A 599 -104.67 -40.16 19.92
C VAL A 599 -104.54 -38.69 20.27
N VAL A 600 -105.61 -37.94 20.10
CA VAL A 600 -105.71 -36.54 20.52
C VAL A 600 -105.48 -36.44 22.05
N GLY A 601 -104.56 -35.58 22.48
CA GLY A 601 -104.09 -35.51 23.88
C GLY A 601 -102.77 -36.24 24.15
N SER A 602 -102.21 -36.97 23.18
CA SER A 602 -100.92 -37.65 23.31
C SER A 602 -99.73 -36.76 22.93
N THR A 603 -98.55 -37.13 23.42
CA THR A 603 -97.29 -36.47 23.05
C THR A 603 -96.72 -37.11 21.79
N LEU A 604 -96.52 -36.29 20.75
CA LEU A 604 -95.78 -36.66 19.56
C LEU A 604 -94.30 -36.34 19.77
N GLN A 605 -93.40 -37.18 19.26
CA GLN A 605 -91.96 -36.94 19.31
C GLN A 605 -91.35 -36.95 17.91
N ALA A 606 -90.59 -35.91 17.57
CA ALA A 606 -89.78 -35.89 16.37
C ALA A 606 -88.55 -36.77 16.57
N LYS A 607 -88.29 -37.67 15.62
CA LYS A 607 -87.04 -38.42 15.49
C LYS A 607 -86.34 -38.01 14.21
N THR A 608 -85.17 -37.42 14.34
CA THR A 608 -84.33 -37.01 13.21
C THR A 608 -83.15 -37.96 13.09
N THR A 609 -82.90 -38.43 11.88
CA THR A 609 -81.79 -39.32 11.56
C THR A 609 -80.81 -38.62 10.62
N CYS A 610 -79.52 -38.64 10.96
CA CYS A 610 -78.45 -38.02 10.19
C CYS A 610 -77.45 -39.09 9.72
N ASP A 611 -76.83 -38.90 8.54
CA ASP A 611 -75.76 -39.72 7.93
C ASP A 611 -75.66 -41.16 8.47
N THR A 612 -76.35 -42.12 7.84
CA THR A 612 -76.40 -43.56 8.17
C THR A 612 -76.97 -43.90 9.56
N ASP A 613 -78.31 -43.88 9.66
CA ASP A 613 -79.12 -44.43 10.77
C ASP A 613 -78.83 -43.94 12.20
N LYS A 614 -78.09 -42.84 12.37
CA LYS A 614 -77.82 -42.25 13.70
C LYS A 614 -78.92 -41.29 14.12
N ASP A 615 -79.41 -41.48 15.35
CA ASP A 615 -80.35 -40.56 15.99
C ASP A 615 -79.64 -39.24 16.36
N CYS A 616 -80.02 -38.14 15.71
CA CYS A 616 -79.50 -36.80 15.93
C CYS A 616 -80.60 -35.85 16.45
N SER A 617 -81.67 -36.40 17.03
CA SER A 617 -82.88 -35.64 17.33
C SER A 617 -82.68 -34.48 18.31
N SER A 618 -81.73 -34.61 19.24
CA SER A 618 -81.43 -33.59 20.26
C SER A 618 -80.66 -32.37 19.73
N LEU A 619 -80.11 -32.46 18.51
CA LEU A 619 -79.26 -31.43 17.90
C LEU A 619 -80.06 -30.37 17.12
N PHE A 620 -81.38 -30.47 17.07
CA PHE A 620 -82.21 -29.60 16.23
C PHE A 620 -83.38 -28.99 17.00
N ARG A 621 -83.81 -27.82 16.52
CA ARG A 621 -85.10 -27.21 16.84
C ARG A 621 -86.11 -27.55 15.76
N TYR A 622 -87.34 -27.77 16.17
CA TYR A 622 -88.41 -28.25 15.30
C TYR A 622 -89.48 -27.18 15.10
N GLN A 623 -90.36 -27.40 14.14
CA GLN A 623 -91.66 -26.74 14.06
C GLN A 623 -92.70 -27.78 13.72
N TRP A 624 -93.67 -27.94 14.62
CA TRP A 624 -94.83 -28.79 14.39
C TRP A 624 -95.87 -28.03 13.58
N GLU A 625 -96.49 -28.72 12.64
CA GLU A 625 -97.46 -28.16 11.71
C GLU A 625 -98.69 -29.04 11.61
N ILE A 626 -99.84 -28.41 11.45
CA ILE A 626 -101.12 -29.10 11.25
C ILE A 626 -101.74 -28.71 9.92
N SER A 627 -102.52 -29.62 9.33
CA SER A 627 -103.24 -29.38 8.08
C SER A 627 -104.67 -29.93 8.13
N PRO A 628 -105.68 -29.16 7.71
CA PRO A 628 -107.04 -29.65 7.51
C PRO A 628 -107.21 -30.63 6.35
N ASP A 629 -106.36 -30.52 5.31
CA ASP A 629 -106.59 -31.14 4.00
C ASP A 629 -105.34 -31.84 3.43
N GLY A 630 -104.19 -31.75 4.12
CA GLY A 630 -102.89 -32.24 3.68
C GLY A 630 -102.16 -31.35 2.67
N ASN A 631 -102.82 -30.30 2.17
CA ASN A 631 -102.26 -29.40 1.15
C ASN A 631 -101.75 -28.09 1.76
N ARG A 632 -102.50 -27.50 2.70
CA ARG A 632 -102.09 -26.27 3.41
C ARG A 632 -101.73 -26.58 4.84
N TRP A 633 -100.52 -26.21 5.22
CA TRP A 633 -99.94 -26.48 6.53
C TRP A 633 -99.76 -25.19 7.31
N TYR A 634 -100.07 -25.25 8.60
CA TYR A 634 -100.00 -24.12 9.52
C TYR A 634 -99.08 -24.47 10.68
N ASP A 635 -98.12 -23.58 10.97
CA ASP A 635 -97.23 -23.71 12.12
C ASP A 635 -98.04 -23.67 13.42
N VAL A 636 -97.85 -24.64 14.30
CA VAL A 636 -98.41 -24.63 15.65
C VAL A 636 -97.59 -23.65 16.51
N PRO A 637 -98.18 -22.54 16.99
CA PRO A 637 -97.44 -21.54 17.75
C PRO A 637 -96.80 -22.14 19.01
N GLY A 638 -95.49 -21.91 19.19
CA GLY A 638 -94.74 -22.37 20.38
C GLY A 638 -94.33 -23.84 20.39
N ALA A 639 -94.85 -24.67 19.47
CA ALA A 639 -94.46 -26.08 19.35
C ALA A 639 -93.14 -26.22 18.58
N THR A 640 -92.04 -25.86 19.24
CA THR A 640 -90.68 -25.86 18.64
C THR A 640 -89.71 -26.89 19.22
N GLY A 641 -90.17 -27.65 20.22
CA GLY A 641 -89.40 -28.71 20.85
C GLY A 641 -89.46 -30.03 20.08
N GLN A 642 -88.55 -30.95 20.43
CA GLN A 642 -88.57 -32.32 19.90
C GLN A 642 -89.87 -33.05 20.24
N SER A 643 -90.46 -32.76 21.39
CA SER A 643 -91.76 -33.32 21.80
C SER A 643 -92.84 -32.24 21.72
N TRP A 644 -94.03 -32.61 21.25
CA TRP A 644 -95.21 -31.76 21.26
C TRP A 644 -96.41 -32.51 21.83
N LEU A 645 -96.98 -31.96 22.92
CA LEU A 645 -98.24 -32.45 23.48
C LEU A 645 -99.39 -31.92 22.61
N MET A 646 -100.01 -32.82 21.83
CA MET A 646 -101.09 -32.46 20.92
C MET A 646 -102.39 -32.24 21.70
N PRO A 647 -102.94 -31.01 21.76
CA PRO A 647 -104.13 -30.72 22.56
C PRO A 647 -105.41 -31.27 21.93
N ALA A 648 -106.50 -31.35 22.70
CA ALA A 648 -107.80 -31.76 22.16
C ALA A 648 -108.48 -30.72 21.27
N VAL A 649 -108.25 -29.46 21.59
CA VAL A 649 -108.80 -28.30 20.90
C VAL A 649 -107.67 -27.29 20.74
N MET A 650 -107.56 -26.70 19.56
CA MET A 650 -106.63 -25.62 19.26
C MET A 650 -107.42 -24.47 18.63
N ASP A 651 -107.28 -23.26 19.17
CA ASP A 651 -108.00 -22.05 18.73
C ASP A 651 -109.52 -22.25 18.59
N GLY A 652 -110.12 -23.01 19.52
CA GLY A 652 -111.56 -23.30 19.54
C GLY A 652 -112.02 -24.39 18.56
N HIS A 653 -111.11 -25.01 17.81
CA HIS A 653 -111.42 -26.08 16.85
C HIS A 653 -110.80 -27.42 17.25
N SER A 654 -111.54 -28.51 17.00
CA SER A 654 -111.05 -29.88 17.23
C SER A 654 -109.88 -30.21 16.29
N LEU A 655 -108.85 -30.87 16.82
CA LEU A 655 -107.75 -31.44 16.04
C LEU A 655 -108.06 -32.83 15.45
N GLN A 656 -109.27 -33.34 15.65
CA GLN A 656 -109.72 -34.58 15.04
C GLN A 656 -109.76 -34.44 13.50
N ASN A 657 -109.33 -35.49 12.80
CA ASN A 657 -109.22 -35.55 11.33
C ASN A 657 -108.28 -34.49 10.71
N LYS A 658 -107.34 -33.95 11.49
CA LYS A 658 -106.24 -33.12 10.99
C LYS A 658 -105.00 -33.98 10.73
N GLN A 659 -104.19 -33.58 9.76
CA GLN A 659 -102.87 -34.14 9.55
C GLN A 659 -101.83 -33.36 10.35
N VAL A 660 -100.79 -34.04 10.83
CA VAL A 660 -99.66 -33.45 11.55
C VAL A 660 -98.36 -33.80 10.84
N ARG A 661 -97.45 -32.84 10.75
CA ARG A 661 -96.06 -33.06 10.33
C ARG A 661 -95.12 -32.23 11.21
N VAL A 662 -93.83 -32.50 11.10
CA VAL A 662 -92.78 -31.76 11.79
C VAL A 662 -91.62 -31.51 10.82
N ARG A 663 -91.04 -30.32 10.88
CA ARG A 663 -89.82 -29.97 10.13
C ARG A 663 -88.72 -29.52 11.08
N VAL A 664 -87.47 -29.73 10.68
CA VAL A 664 -86.30 -29.12 11.32
C VAL A 664 -86.23 -27.66 10.87
N VAL A 665 -85.98 -26.74 11.82
CA VAL A 665 -85.93 -25.29 11.54
C VAL A 665 -84.52 -24.73 11.68
N SER A 666 -83.80 -25.18 12.70
CA SER A 666 -82.43 -24.75 12.95
C SER A 666 -81.69 -25.75 13.81
N GLU A 667 -80.37 -25.64 13.84
CA GLU A 667 -79.53 -26.35 14.79
C GLU A 667 -79.78 -25.84 16.21
N ASN A 668 -79.79 -26.77 17.17
CA ASN A 668 -79.87 -26.47 18.58
C ASN A 668 -78.44 -26.28 19.10
N VAL A 669 -77.80 -25.19 18.68
CA VAL A 669 -76.45 -24.85 19.15
C VAL A 669 -76.56 -24.39 20.61
N PRO A 670 -75.89 -25.05 21.57
CA PRO A 670 -75.70 -24.44 22.88
C PRO A 670 -74.83 -23.20 22.66
N THR A 671 -75.39 -22.03 22.94
CA THR A 671 -74.60 -20.80 23.01
C THR A 671 -73.57 -20.97 24.13
N HIS A 672 -72.29 -21.14 23.76
CA HIS A 672 -71.15 -21.08 24.66
C HIS A 672 -70.40 -19.77 24.44
#